data_AF-Q58R21-F1
#
_entry.id   AF-Q58R21-F1
#
_cell.length_a   1.000
_cell.length_b   1.000
_cell.length_c   1.000
_cell.angle_alpha   90.00
_cell.angle_beta   90.00
_cell.angle_gamma   90.00
#
_symmetry.space_group_name_H-M   'P 1'
#
loop_
_entity.id
_entity.type
_entity.pdbx_description
1 polymer ?
#
loop_
_entity_poly.entity_id
_entity_poly.type
_entity_poly.pdbx_seq_one_letter_code
_entity_poly.pdbx_strand_id
1 'polypeptide(L)'
;MSKKKAIKLATASAIAASAFVAANPNASEAATNVDAVVSQAKAQMRNAYYTYSHTVTNTGEFADIKAVYAEYNKAKKAYADAVALVKKAGGANKDAYLADLEATYEVYITSRVIPYIDAYNYAVKLDAMRQELQAAVDAKDLAKVEELYHKISYELKSRTVILDRVYGQTTRDLLRSQFKAAAQQLRDSLIYDVTVSMKLKAAEEATNKGDLAAAEKALAEAQDALTKATAFKADLTTKQATVKAAYEAKVAPAVVGVSAVNSRTVQIKFNKPIDASTVLVDKGTTDTSDDTLKTTSIVFTALDGQPAISQTDIKASLSDDKKTLTLVAANSDFFTKRYVVDIKNVKTTDGKDVPAYTTTIDTTDSVRPAVLSYSYADNGLTLKVKFSEPLNSVGTVKLYDGTTEISVSPSFTAGSDEMTINLASSSVPVNKALTLKIFGAVDYNGNVINPNPAELTVMKTTVDTTKPTVQSVEAVNDKTVKVTFSEKLLGNPTIKIGGTTAASVSVDSTGLVYTATLNSAQLGIQAVEVSSYTDLAGNVGDAYTKVVELKADTTAPKLVSSQVVKINGIENLVLTFDEEVTTQNNITVVSSNDYYVDENNVRKQVGVTLTTNSTNFKLYNPVNGKSKSVALDISSLPKGTYTVTLPTGATALVKDLASNPNAYAEGKQITFVRGTDSLTTKPALDTNVSTNGVEVVDNNTLRFTFTQNLDASALNLSNFNINGVALSKAVFDGATNKILVTLAPGANTWTGTHVITVSNIKNVSGIAMDTVTTTESMNENVAPTFTATLTSADVIKVTFSEPVAHSTLSNAITGNNFTVKVDGTLNNVTGVYTDSAATTPVSATGNTGYKTVYLKLATPVTDLTKPITVSATNLVDVSAEGASPTVVGNTVSSDVVNVAK
;
A
#
# COMPACT_ATOMS: atom_id res chain seq x y z
N MET A 1 -69.23 -21.94 7.59
CA MET A 1 -70.59 -22.49 7.41
C MET A 1 -70.60 -23.97 7.78
N SER A 2 -71.58 -24.38 8.61
CA SER A 2 -72.28 -25.70 8.71
C SER A 2 -71.54 -27.01 8.36
N LYS A 3 -71.42 -27.99 9.28
CA LYS A 3 -72.30 -29.21 9.42
C LYS A 3 -72.34 -30.07 8.14
N LYS A 4 -72.10 -31.39 8.08
CA LYS A 4 -72.49 -32.52 8.97
C LYS A 4 -71.97 -33.86 8.37
N LYS A 5 -71.59 -34.80 9.26
CA LYS A 5 -71.93 -36.24 9.33
C LYS A 5 -71.55 -37.28 8.23
N ALA A 6 -70.78 -38.26 8.73
CA ALA A 6 -71.04 -39.71 8.78
C ALA A 6 -70.81 -40.58 7.53
N ILE A 7 -69.86 -41.53 7.63
CA ILE A 7 -70.07 -42.96 7.32
C ILE A 7 -69.21 -43.80 8.29
N LYS A 8 -69.88 -44.71 9.02
CA LYS A 8 -69.27 -45.84 9.74
C LYS A 8 -68.78 -46.86 8.71
N LEU A 9 -67.53 -47.32 8.80
CA LEU A 9 -67.13 -48.60 8.23
C LEU A 9 -66.48 -49.44 9.33
N ALA A 10 -67.21 -50.45 9.76
CA ALA A 10 -66.71 -51.51 10.61
C ALA A 10 -65.87 -52.47 9.77
N THR A 11 -64.60 -52.64 10.12
CA THR A 11 -63.83 -53.83 9.74
C THR A 11 -63.25 -54.40 11.01
N ALA A 12 -63.84 -55.52 11.41
CA ALA A 12 -63.43 -56.35 12.51
C ALA A 12 -62.01 -56.86 12.28
N SER A 13 -61.12 -56.55 13.22
CA SER A 13 -59.89 -57.31 13.44
C SER A 13 -59.93 -57.73 14.89
N ALA A 14 -60.19 -59.02 15.11
CA ALA A 14 -60.27 -59.64 16.41
C ALA A 14 -59.02 -59.31 17.23
N ILE A 15 -59.16 -58.44 18.22
CA ILE A 15 -58.23 -58.40 19.35
C ILE A 15 -58.53 -59.69 20.10
N ALA A 16 -57.73 -60.73 19.84
CA ALA A 16 -57.65 -61.85 20.74
C ALA A 16 -57.22 -61.28 22.10
N ALA A 17 -58.20 -61.09 22.97
CA ALA A 17 -57.98 -60.82 24.37
C ALA A 17 -57.29 -62.05 24.96
N SER A 18 -55.96 -62.11 24.89
CA SER A 18 -55.19 -62.93 25.81
C SER A 18 -55.28 -62.26 27.17
N ALA A 19 -56.37 -62.55 27.88
CA ALA A 19 -56.45 -62.39 29.31
C ALA A 19 -55.21 -63.08 29.90
N PHE A 20 -54.26 -62.28 30.39
CA PHE A 20 -53.18 -62.77 31.22
C PHE A 20 -53.83 -63.27 32.52
N VAL A 21 -54.07 -64.57 32.60
CA VAL A 21 -54.24 -65.22 33.90
C VAL A 21 -52.88 -65.10 34.58
N ALA A 22 -52.80 -64.22 35.58
CA ALA A 22 -51.72 -64.31 36.56
C ALA A 22 -51.81 -65.71 37.17
N ALA A 23 -50.87 -66.60 36.81
CA ALA A 23 -50.71 -67.85 37.51
C ALA A 23 -50.29 -67.51 38.94
N ASN A 24 -51.26 -67.55 39.85
CA ASN A 24 -51.04 -67.64 41.28
C ASN A 24 -50.06 -68.81 41.54
N PRO A 25 -48.93 -68.62 42.26
CA PRO A 25 -48.00 -69.71 42.54
C PRO A 25 -48.58 -70.80 43.46
N ASN A 26 -49.78 -70.60 44.00
CA ASN A 26 -50.46 -71.53 44.88
C ASN A 26 -51.74 -72.08 44.24
N ALA A 27 -51.59 -73.06 43.37
CA ALA A 27 -52.65 -74.00 43.03
C ALA A 27 -52.10 -75.44 43.09
N SER A 28 -52.78 -76.24 43.90
CA SER A 28 -52.62 -77.67 44.15
C SER A 28 -52.41 -78.51 42.88
N GLU A 29 -51.69 -79.62 43.03
CA GLU A 29 -51.38 -80.65 42.03
C GLU A 29 -52.59 -81.03 41.16
N ALA A 30 -52.66 -80.39 39.99
CA ALA A 30 -53.27 -80.89 38.77
C ALA A 30 -52.26 -80.55 37.66
N ALA A 31 -51.90 -81.52 36.82
CA ALA A 31 -50.80 -81.45 35.85
C ALA A 31 -50.61 -80.05 35.26
N THR A 32 -49.49 -79.38 35.57
CA THR A 32 -49.13 -78.13 34.91
C THR A 32 -49.02 -78.45 33.43
N ASN A 33 -49.96 -77.95 32.64
CA ASN A 33 -50.04 -78.30 31.23
C ASN A 33 -48.81 -77.70 30.53
N VAL A 34 -47.78 -78.53 30.33
CA VAL A 34 -46.51 -78.16 29.69
C VAL A 34 -46.78 -77.52 28.34
N ASP A 35 -47.75 -78.06 27.59
CA ASP A 35 -48.16 -77.56 26.29
C ASP A 35 -48.72 -76.13 26.38
N ALA A 36 -49.48 -75.82 27.45
CA ALA A 36 -50.02 -74.48 27.69
C ALA A 36 -48.92 -73.47 27.99
N VAL A 37 -47.92 -73.81 28.81
CA VAL A 37 -46.80 -72.92 29.13
C VAL A 37 -45.88 -72.72 27.93
N VAL A 38 -45.57 -73.79 27.19
CA VAL A 38 -44.82 -73.70 25.92
C VAL A 38 -45.57 -72.80 24.93
N SER A 39 -46.88 -72.97 24.79
CA SER A 39 -47.71 -72.15 23.91
C SER A 39 -47.72 -70.68 24.33
N GLN A 40 -47.83 -70.40 25.62
CA GLN A 40 -47.78 -69.03 26.18
C GLN A 40 -46.41 -68.39 25.98
N ALA A 41 -45.31 -69.11 26.19
CA ALA A 41 -43.97 -68.59 25.97
C ALA A 41 -43.72 -68.26 24.49
N LYS A 42 -44.14 -69.15 23.58
CA LYS A 42 -44.09 -68.89 22.14
C LYS A 42 -44.96 -67.69 21.74
N ALA A 43 -46.16 -67.56 22.32
CA ALA A 43 -47.02 -66.40 22.10
C ALA A 43 -46.37 -65.10 22.59
N GLN A 44 -45.71 -65.11 23.75
CA GLN A 44 -45.00 -63.96 24.29
C GLN A 44 -43.78 -63.55 23.43
N MET A 45 -43.02 -64.50 22.89
CA MET A 45 -41.92 -64.21 21.95
C MET A 45 -42.44 -63.55 20.67
N ARG A 46 -43.54 -64.07 20.11
CA ARG A 46 -44.22 -63.46 18.97
C ARG A 46 -44.75 -62.07 19.32
N ASN A 47 -45.30 -61.90 20.52
CA ASN A 47 -45.80 -60.61 21.00
C ASN A 47 -44.70 -59.55 21.01
N ALA A 48 -43.50 -59.87 21.50
CA ALA A 48 -42.37 -58.94 21.49
C ALA A 48 -42.00 -58.45 20.08
N TYR A 49 -42.07 -59.33 19.07
CA TYR A 49 -41.92 -58.94 17.67
C TYR A 49 -43.10 -58.07 17.19
N TYR A 50 -44.33 -58.48 17.48
CA TYR A 50 -45.53 -57.74 17.09
C TYR A 50 -45.60 -56.34 17.69
N THR A 51 -45.07 -56.13 18.90
CA THR A 51 -45.00 -54.82 19.56
C THR A 51 -44.41 -53.75 18.64
N TYR A 52 -43.32 -54.05 17.94
CA TYR A 52 -42.77 -53.10 16.96
C TYR A 52 -43.38 -53.29 15.57
N SER A 53 -43.52 -54.54 15.09
CA SER A 53 -43.85 -54.78 13.68
C SER A 53 -45.29 -54.40 13.33
N HIS A 54 -46.26 -54.66 14.21
CA HIS A 54 -47.64 -54.26 13.99
C HIS A 54 -47.83 -52.77 14.16
N THR A 55 -47.13 -52.13 15.11
CA THR A 55 -47.18 -50.68 15.26
C THR A 55 -46.73 -50.01 13.96
N VAL A 56 -45.55 -50.38 13.46
CA VAL A 56 -45.04 -49.83 12.18
C VAL A 56 -45.99 -50.11 11.02
N THR A 57 -46.50 -51.33 10.86
CA THR A 57 -47.38 -51.68 9.74
C THR A 57 -48.74 -50.99 9.81
N ASN A 58 -49.30 -50.82 11.01
CA ASN A 58 -50.66 -50.32 11.18
C ASN A 58 -50.74 -48.80 11.29
N THR A 59 -49.73 -48.15 11.88
CA THR A 59 -49.73 -46.70 12.12
C THR A 59 -48.71 -45.95 11.29
N GLY A 60 -47.68 -46.63 10.75
CA GLY A 60 -46.55 -45.96 10.13
C GLY A 60 -45.60 -45.29 11.13
N GLU A 61 -45.75 -45.57 12.43
CA GLU A 61 -44.94 -44.99 13.51
C GLU A 61 -44.14 -46.07 14.27
N PHE A 62 -43.10 -45.65 14.98
CA PHE A 62 -42.36 -46.55 15.86
C PHE A 62 -43.12 -46.77 17.17
N ALA A 63 -43.07 -48.01 17.67
CA ALA A 63 -43.47 -48.29 19.04
C ALA A 63 -42.51 -47.60 20.03
N ASP A 64 -43.02 -47.21 21.20
CA ASP A 64 -42.15 -46.75 22.30
C ASP A 64 -41.09 -47.83 22.59
N ILE A 65 -39.83 -47.44 22.43
CA ILE A 65 -38.69 -48.36 22.62
C ILE A 65 -38.68 -48.96 24.03
N LYS A 66 -39.20 -48.24 25.04
CA LYS A 66 -39.35 -48.77 26.41
C LYS A 66 -40.34 -49.94 26.46
N ALA A 67 -41.43 -49.86 25.69
CA ALA A 67 -42.40 -50.94 25.57
C ALA A 67 -41.79 -52.15 24.85
N VAL A 68 -41.00 -51.92 23.80
CA VAL A 68 -40.28 -53.00 23.09
C VAL A 68 -39.27 -53.70 24.00
N TYR A 69 -38.49 -52.95 24.78
CA TYR A 69 -37.59 -53.53 25.79
C TYR A 69 -38.33 -54.31 26.88
N ALA A 70 -39.49 -53.82 27.34
CA ALA A 70 -40.31 -54.52 28.32
C ALA A 70 -40.79 -55.88 27.79
N GLU A 71 -41.30 -55.92 26.56
CA GLU A 71 -41.78 -57.15 25.93
C GLU A 71 -40.63 -58.11 25.55
N TYR A 72 -39.48 -57.58 25.14
CA TYR A 72 -38.25 -58.35 24.96
C TYR A 72 -37.82 -59.05 26.25
N ASN A 73 -37.79 -58.33 27.38
CA ASN A 73 -37.43 -58.91 28.67
C ASN A 73 -38.45 -59.95 29.15
N LYS A 74 -39.75 -59.70 28.95
CA LYS A 74 -40.80 -60.70 29.21
C LYS A 74 -40.61 -61.95 28.36
N ALA A 75 -40.31 -61.81 27.07
CA ALA A 75 -40.07 -62.95 26.18
C ALA A 75 -38.84 -63.77 26.58
N LYS A 76 -37.74 -63.10 26.95
CA LYS A 76 -36.54 -63.76 27.47
C LYS A 76 -36.83 -64.55 28.76
N LYS A 77 -37.61 -63.97 29.67
CA LYS A 77 -38.02 -64.65 30.90
C LYS A 77 -38.93 -65.84 30.60
N ALA A 78 -39.96 -65.64 29.77
CA ALA A 78 -40.92 -66.68 29.41
C ALA A 78 -40.26 -67.87 28.72
N TYR A 79 -39.28 -67.62 27.84
CA TYR A 79 -38.44 -68.65 27.24
C TYR A 79 -37.67 -69.44 28.30
N ALA A 80 -36.92 -68.76 29.18
CA ALA A 80 -36.11 -69.40 30.20
C ALA A 80 -36.97 -70.25 31.17
N ASP A 81 -38.11 -69.70 31.62
CA ASP A 81 -39.05 -70.38 32.49
C ASP A 81 -39.65 -71.63 31.80
N ALA A 82 -40.04 -71.52 30.52
CA ALA A 82 -40.60 -72.64 29.76
C ALA A 82 -39.55 -73.73 29.50
N VAL A 83 -38.31 -73.37 29.16
CA VAL A 83 -37.20 -74.34 29.01
C VAL A 83 -36.93 -75.07 30.32
N ALA A 84 -36.91 -74.35 31.45
CA ALA A 84 -36.73 -74.96 32.77
C ALA A 84 -37.88 -75.93 33.10
N LEU A 85 -39.12 -75.55 32.82
CA LEU A 85 -40.29 -76.39 33.02
C LEU A 85 -40.27 -77.65 32.14
N VAL A 86 -40.01 -77.52 30.83
CA VAL A 86 -39.95 -78.65 29.89
C VAL A 86 -38.84 -79.64 30.28
N LYS A 87 -37.66 -79.13 30.67
CA LYS A 87 -36.56 -79.98 31.17
C LYS A 87 -36.95 -80.73 32.44
N LYS A 88 -37.70 -80.09 33.34
CA LYS A 88 -38.19 -80.68 34.60
C LYS A 88 -39.30 -81.71 34.38
N ALA A 89 -40.22 -81.45 33.44
CA ALA A 89 -41.36 -82.33 33.18
C ALA A 89 -40.99 -83.61 32.42
N GLY A 90 -39.97 -83.58 31.54
CA GLY A 90 -39.50 -84.76 30.82
C GLY A 90 -40.48 -85.28 29.76
N GLY A 91 -40.43 -86.59 29.46
CA GLY A 91 -41.36 -87.26 28.54
C GLY A 91 -40.95 -87.24 27.06
N ALA A 92 -41.74 -87.93 26.22
CA ALA A 92 -41.45 -88.15 24.80
C ALA A 92 -41.41 -86.85 23.96
N ASN A 93 -42.14 -85.81 24.37
CA ASN A 93 -42.21 -84.53 23.65
C ASN A 93 -41.16 -83.51 24.10
N LYS A 94 -40.30 -83.83 25.08
CA LYS A 94 -39.32 -82.89 25.66
C LYS A 94 -38.43 -82.24 24.60
N ASP A 95 -37.76 -83.05 23.78
CA ASP A 95 -36.78 -82.55 22.82
C ASP A 95 -37.48 -81.78 21.69
N ALA A 96 -38.68 -82.18 21.31
CA ALA A 96 -39.53 -81.43 20.37
C ALA A 96 -39.90 -80.05 20.92
N TYR A 97 -40.30 -79.95 22.19
CA TYR A 97 -40.62 -78.66 22.81
C TYR A 97 -39.40 -77.76 22.99
N LEU A 98 -38.24 -78.31 23.35
CA LEU A 98 -37.02 -77.52 23.45
C LEU A 98 -36.57 -76.99 22.09
N ALA A 99 -36.60 -77.83 21.05
CA ALA A 99 -36.25 -77.41 19.69
C ALA A 99 -37.22 -76.34 19.15
N ASP A 100 -38.52 -76.48 19.42
CA ASP A 100 -39.55 -75.53 18.98
C ASP A 100 -39.50 -74.20 19.75
N LEU A 101 -39.22 -74.23 21.06
CA LEU A 101 -38.94 -73.03 21.86
C LEU A 101 -37.69 -72.29 21.38
N GLU A 102 -36.60 -73.03 21.13
CA GLU A 102 -35.35 -72.46 20.62
C GLU A 102 -35.55 -71.83 19.25
N ALA A 103 -36.14 -72.56 18.30
CA ALA A 103 -36.41 -72.06 16.96
C ALA A 103 -37.31 -70.81 17.00
N THR A 104 -38.31 -70.79 17.89
CA THR A 104 -39.17 -69.61 18.08
C THR A 104 -38.37 -68.44 18.66
N TYR A 105 -37.51 -68.67 19.65
CA TYR A 105 -36.68 -67.63 20.25
C TYR A 105 -35.65 -67.07 19.26
N GLU A 106 -34.94 -67.94 18.54
CA GLU A 106 -33.98 -67.54 17.51
C GLU A 106 -34.66 -66.67 16.44
N VAL A 107 -35.81 -67.11 15.92
CA VAL A 107 -36.52 -66.37 14.87
C VAL A 107 -37.06 -65.05 15.39
N TYR A 108 -37.83 -65.03 16.48
CA TYR A 108 -38.58 -63.83 16.88
C TYR A 108 -37.78 -62.89 17.77
N ILE A 109 -36.83 -63.38 18.55
CA ILE A 109 -36.03 -62.57 19.45
C ILE A 109 -34.66 -62.28 18.84
N THR A 110 -33.88 -63.32 18.57
CA THR A 110 -32.48 -63.15 18.11
C THR A 110 -32.39 -62.51 16.73
N SER A 111 -33.20 -62.95 15.76
CA SER A 111 -33.14 -62.46 14.37
C SER A 111 -34.08 -61.30 14.07
N ARG A 112 -34.95 -60.88 15.00
CA ARG A 112 -35.94 -59.82 14.75
C ARG A 112 -35.91 -58.71 15.80
N VAL A 113 -36.29 -59.00 17.05
CA VAL A 113 -36.39 -57.97 18.11
C VAL A 113 -35.03 -57.37 18.46
N ILE A 114 -33.97 -58.17 18.61
CA ILE A 114 -32.62 -57.65 18.92
C ILE A 114 -32.09 -56.72 17.80
N PRO A 115 -32.07 -57.14 16.52
CA PRO A 115 -31.70 -56.24 15.43
C PRO A 115 -32.54 -54.96 15.34
N TYR A 116 -33.84 -55.04 15.62
CA TYR A 116 -34.70 -53.85 15.68
C TYR A 116 -34.26 -52.87 16.77
N ILE A 117 -34.01 -53.38 17.99
CA ILE A 117 -33.53 -52.56 19.12
C ILE A 117 -32.21 -51.87 18.77
N ASP A 118 -31.24 -52.61 18.24
CA ASP A 118 -29.94 -52.08 17.83
C ASP A 118 -30.08 -50.99 16.76
N ALA A 119 -30.93 -51.24 15.76
CA ALA A 119 -31.19 -50.31 14.67
C ALA A 119 -31.90 -49.03 15.14
N TYR A 120 -32.88 -49.15 16.04
CA TYR A 120 -33.57 -48.00 16.61
C TYR A 120 -32.61 -47.13 17.43
N ASN A 121 -31.81 -47.74 18.30
CA ASN A 121 -30.83 -47.01 19.13
C ASN A 121 -29.76 -46.33 18.27
N TYR A 122 -29.26 -47.01 17.23
CA TYR A 122 -28.35 -46.42 16.25
C TYR A 122 -29.00 -45.23 15.53
N ALA A 123 -30.26 -45.36 15.11
CA ALA A 123 -30.96 -44.31 14.38
C ALA A 123 -31.21 -43.06 15.24
N VAL A 124 -31.59 -43.23 16.51
CA VAL A 124 -31.71 -42.12 17.48
C VAL A 124 -30.37 -41.44 17.73
N LYS A 125 -29.28 -42.22 17.88
CA LYS A 125 -27.93 -41.66 18.01
C LYS A 125 -27.55 -40.84 16.77
N LEU A 126 -27.85 -41.36 15.58
CA LEU A 126 -27.57 -40.69 14.31
C LEU A 126 -28.33 -39.36 14.20
N ASP A 127 -29.59 -39.32 14.65
CA ASP A 127 -30.37 -38.08 14.67
C ASP A 127 -29.86 -37.07 15.68
N ALA A 128 -29.45 -37.51 16.88
CA ALA A 128 -28.80 -36.63 17.85
C ALA A 128 -27.53 -35.99 17.27
N MET A 129 -26.70 -36.78 16.57
CA MET A 129 -25.51 -36.25 15.88
C MET A 129 -25.87 -35.27 14.74
N ARG A 130 -26.96 -35.53 14.01
CA ARG A 130 -27.48 -34.59 13.01
C ARG A 130 -27.91 -33.28 13.66
N GLN A 131 -28.62 -33.34 14.79
CA GLN A 131 -29.07 -32.15 15.52
C GLN A 131 -27.89 -31.35 16.07
N GLU A 132 -26.87 -32.02 16.63
CA GLU A 132 -25.62 -31.37 17.05
C GLU A 132 -24.90 -30.70 15.88
N LEU A 133 -24.82 -31.37 14.72
CA LEU A 133 -24.22 -30.81 13.52
C LEU A 133 -25.01 -29.59 13.02
N GLN A 134 -26.34 -29.67 13.00
CA GLN A 134 -27.20 -28.55 12.63
C GLN A 134 -27.01 -27.37 13.58
N ALA A 135 -26.97 -27.62 14.89
CA ALA A 135 -26.72 -26.56 15.87
C ALA A 135 -25.35 -25.89 15.68
N ALA A 136 -24.31 -26.64 15.30
CA ALA A 136 -23.01 -26.08 14.97
C ALA A 136 -23.05 -25.24 13.68
N VAL A 137 -23.82 -25.66 12.68
CA VAL A 137 -24.07 -24.86 11.46
C VAL A 137 -24.78 -23.55 11.81
N ASP A 138 -25.84 -23.61 12.60
CA ASP A 138 -26.65 -22.44 12.99
C ASP A 138 -25.83 -21.47 13.86
N ALA A 139 -24.96 -22.00 14.73
CA ALA A 139 -24.01 -21.24 15.53
C ALA A 139 -22.80 -20.70 14.74
N LYS A 140 -22.68 -21.06 13.45
CA LYS A 140 -21.55 -20.74 12.58
C LYS A 140 -20.19 -21.19 13.14
N ASP A 141 -20.14 -22.32 13.84
CA ASP A 141 -18.90 -22.91 14.35
C ASP A 141 -18.31 -23.91 13.35
N LEU A 142 -17.51 -23.40 12.40
CA LEU A 142 -16.89 -24.21 11.35
C LEU A 142 -15.99 -25.32 11.90
N ALA A 143 -15.28 -25.07 13.02
CA ALA A 143 -14.40 -26.07 13.62
C ALA A 143 -15.21 -27.25 14.19
N LYS A 144 -16.33 -26.94 14.86
CA LYS A 144 -17.23 -27.96 15.37
C LYS A 144 -17.98 -28.69 14.26
N VAL A 145 -18.37 -27.98 13.21
CA VAL A 145 -18.98 -28.58 12.00
C VAL A 145 -18.03 -29.61 11.37
N GLU A 146 -16.75 -29.29 11.20
CA GLU A 146 -15.76 -30.23 10.63
C GLU A 146 -15.63 -31.49 11.50
N GLU A 147 -15.52 -31.35 12.82
CA GLU A 147 -15.45 -32.47 13.77
C GLU A 147 -16.69 -33.38 13.67
N LEU A 148 -17.88 -32.80 13.75
CA LEU A 148 -19.15 -33.53 13.73
C LEU A 148 -19.45 -34.12 12.34
N TYR A 149 -19.08 -33.43 11.27
CA TYR A 149 -19.17 -33.93 9.90
C TYR A 149 -18.35 -35.22 9.70
N HIS A 150 -17.13 -35.27 10.22
CA HIS A 150 -16.31 -36.48 10.14
C HIS A 150 -16.91 -37.63 10.95
N LYS A 151 -17.41 -37.35 12.16
CA LYS A 151 -18.08 -38.36 13.01
C LYS A 151 -19.34 -38.92 12.35
N ILE A 152 -20.23 -38.06 11.83
CA ILE A 152 -21.48 -38.50 11.19
C ILE A 152 -21.19 -39.22 9.87
N SER A 153 -20.19 -38.78 9.10
CA SER A 153 -19.74 -39.46 7.88
C SER A 153 -19.26 -40.89 8.17
N TYR A 154 -18.54 -41.10 9.28
CA TYR A 154 -18.13 -42.43 9.71
C TYR A 154 -19.33 -43.32 10.08
N GLU A 155 -20.29 -42.80 10.85
CA GLU A 155 -21.50 -43.56 11.24
C GLU A 155 -22.35 -43.93 10.00
N LEU A 156 -22.53 -43.01 9.06
CA LEU A 156 -23.28 -43.21 7.81
C LEU A 156 -22.59 -44.21 6.86
N LYS A 157 -21.25 -44.22 6.81
CA LYS A 157 -20.49 -45.13 5.94
C LYS A 157 -20.31 -46.51 6.55
N SER A 158 -19.90 -46.58 7.81
CA SER A 158 -19.37 -47.80 8.42
C SER A 158 -20.40 -48.60 9.23
N ARG A 159 -21.49 -47.99 9.69
CA ARG A 159 -22.41 -48.61 10.66
C ARG A 159 -23.86 -48.72 10.19
N THR A 160 -24.14 -48.34 8.94
CA THR A 160 -25.49 -48.48 8.34
C THR A 160 -25.92 -49.92 8.12
N VAL A 161 -24.99 -50.88 8.13
CA VAL A 161 -25.27 -52.32 8.09
C VAL A 161 -26.17 -52.78 9.25
N ILE A 162 -26.21 -52.04 10.38
CA ILE A 162 -27.11 -52.32 11.49
C ILE A 162 -28.58 -52.22 11.04
N LEU A 163 -28.90 -51.27 10.16
CA LEU A 163 -30.25 -51.10 9.61
C LEU A 163 -30.64 -52.24 8.65
N ASP A 164 -29.68 -52.87 7.99
CA ASP A 164 -29.94 -53.98 7.05
C ASP A 164 -30.37 -55.27 7.79
N ARG A 165 -29.99 -55.42 9.06
CA ARG A 165 -30.30 -56.60 9.88
C ARG A 165 -31.75 -56.67 10.36
N VAL A 166 -32.49 -55.56 10.31
CA VAL A 166 -33.88 -55.51 10.80
C VAL A 166 -34.79 -56.32 9.88
N TYR A 167 -35.61 -57.20 10.46
CA TYR A 167 -36.63 -57.93 9.71
C TYR A 167 -37.89 -57.08 9.52
N GLY A 168 -38.29 -56.90 8.25
CA GLY A 168 -39.45 -56.11 7.83
C GLY A 168 -39.03 -54.93 6.95
N GLN A 169 -39.46 -54.91 5.70
CA GLN A 169 -39.10 -53.85 4.75
C GLN A 169 -39.66 -52.49 5.18
N THR A 170 -40.93 -52.43 5.57
CA THR A 170 -41.59 -51.19 6.04
C THR A 170 -40.86 -50.56 7.23
N THR A 171 -40.39 -51.37 8.20
CA THR A 171 -39.60 -50.89 9.34
C THR A 171 -38.24 -50.37 8.93
N ARG A 172 -37.54 -51.05 8.02
CA ARG A 172 -36.25 -50.57 7.49
C ARG A 172 -36.40 -49.25 6.74
N ASP A 173 -37.44 -49.15 5.91
CA ASP A 173 -37.71 -47.96 5.11
C ASP A 173 -38.07 -46.77 6.02
N LEU A 174 -38.84 -47.00 7.08
CA LEU A 174 -39.15 -45.98 8.09
C LEU A 174 -37.91 -45.50 8.85
N LEU A 175 -37.02 -46.43 9.26
CA LEU A 175 -35.75 -46.07 9.93
C LEU A 175 -34.84 -45.23 9.01
N ARG A 176 -34.81 -45.57 7.73
CA ARG A 176 -34.02 -44.83 6.73
C ARG A 176 -34.61 -43.46 6.44
N SER A 177 -35.92 -43.37 6.25
CA SER A 177 -36.59 -42.12 5.88
C SER A 177 -36.58 -41.12 7.02
N GLN A 178 -36.86 -41.54 8.26
CA GLN A 178 -36.94 -40.62 9.39
C GLN A 178 -35.57 -40.15 9.90
N PHE A 179 -34.57 -41.04 9.95
CA PHE A 179 -33.30 -40.74 10.62
C PHE A 179 -32.12 -40.62 9.64
N LYS A 180 -31.93 -41.62 8.78
CA LYS A 180 -30.77 -41.66 7.89
C LYS A 180 -30.83 -40.58 6.81
N ALA A 181 -31.99 -40.36 6.20
CA ALA A 181 -32.13 -39.44 5.07
C ALA A 181 -31.80 -37.99 5.46
N ALA A 182 -32.34 -37.51 6.58
CA ALA A 182 -32.07 -36.15 7.07
C ALA A 182 -30.60 -35.98 7.47
N ALA A 183 -29.99 -36.99 8.12
CA ALA A 183 -28.58 -36.96 8.49
C ALA A 183 -27.66 -36.95 7.27
N GLN A 184 -27.98 -37.78 6.26
CA GLN A 184 -27.24 -37.85 5.01
C GLN A 184 -27.36 -36.55 4.21
N GLN A 185 -28.57 -35.99 4.11
CA GLN A 185 -28.81 -34.73 3.40
C GLN A 185 -28.03 -33.57 4.04
N LEU A 186 -28.08 -33.43 5.37
CA LEU A 186 -27.32 -32.39 6.08
C LEU A 186 -25.82 -32.58 5.85
N ARG A 187 -25.30 -33.80 6.02
CA ARG A 187 -23.90 -34.11 5.75
C ARG A 187 -23.52 -33.72 4.32
N ASP A 188 -24.28 -34.18 3.32
CA ASP A 188 -23.93 -33.96 1.92
C ASP A 188 -24.02 -32.49 1.52
N SER A 189 -24.89 -31.71 2.15
CA SER A 189 -24.94 -30.26 1.94
C SER A 189 -23.67 -29.52 2.39
N LEU A 190 -22.92 -30.10 3.32
CA LEU A 190 -21.72 -29.51 3.92
C LEU A 190 -20.40 -30.02 3.33
N ILE A 191 -20.45 -30.92 2.32
CA ILE A 191 -19.25 -31.55 1.75
C ILE A 191 -18.25 -30.52 1.23
N TYR A 192 -18.74 -29.47 0.56
CA TYR A 192 -17.89 -28.45 -0.03
C TYR A 192 -17.34 -27.51 1.04
N ASP A 193 -18.17 -27.08 2.00
CA ASP A 193 -17.75 -26.24 3.12
C ASP A 193 -16.59 -26.87 3.92
N VAL A 194 -16.71 -28.17 4.25
CA VAL A 194 -15.65 -28.92 4.94
C VAL A 194 -14.43 -29.12 4.05
N THR A 195 -14.62 -29.42 2.76
CA THR A 195 -13.50 -29.58 1.82
C THR A 195 -12.67 -28.29 1.71
N VAL A 196 -13.32 -27.14 1.59
CA VAL A 196 -12.62 -25.85 1.56
C VAL A 196 -11.86 -25.62 2.86
N SER A 197 -12.50 -25.83 4.03
CA SER A 197 -11.83 -25.69 5.34
C SER A 197 -10.54 -26.51 5.41
N MET A 198 -10.62 -27.79 5.04
CA MET A 198 -9.49 -28.72 5.05
C MET A 198 -8.38 -28.31 4.08
N LYS A 199 -8.74 -27.91 2.85
CA LYS A 199 -7.78 -27.52 1.82
C LYS A 199 -7.09 -26.19 2.14
N LEU A 200 -7.80 -25.24 2.75
CA LEU A 200 -7.20 -24.02 3.24
C LEU A 200 -6.23 -24.27 4.40
N LYS A 201 -6.55 -25.18 5.33
CA LYS A 201 -5.60 -25.61 6.38
C LYS A 201 -4.35 -26.25 5.76
N ALA A 202 -4.52 -27.14 4.78
CA ALA A 202 -3.40 -27.77 4.09
C ALA A 202 -2.53 -26.75 3.33
N ALA A 203 -3.14 -25.75 2.68
CA ALA A 203 -2.42 -24.68 2.00
C ALA A 203 -1.62 -23.81 2.98
N GLU A 204 -2.20 -23.47 4.13
CA GLU A 204 -1.54 -22.72 5.19
C GLU A 204 -0.34 -23.49 5.77
N GLU A 205 -0.51 -24.78 6.07
CA GLU A 205 0.58 -25.64 6.54
C GLU A 205 1.70 -25.79 5.52
N ALA A 206 1.38 -26.01 4.24
CA ALA A 206 2.35 -26.13 3.17
C ALA A 206 3.11 -24.81 2.94
N THR A 207 2.40 -23.67 2.96
CA THR A 207 3.00 -22.33 2.91
C THR A 207 3.96 -22.13 4.08
N ASN A 208 3.57 -22.51 5.30
CA ASN A 208 4.41 -22.38 6.48
C ASN A 208 5.69 -23.23 6.39
N LYS A 209 5.60 -24.43 5.81
CA LYS A 209 6.75 -25.31 5.54
C LYS A 209 7.61 -24.91 4.34
N GLY A 210 7.18 -23.94 3.52
CA GLY A 210 7.88 -23.51 2.31
C GLY A 210 7.63 -24.40 1.09
N ASP A 211 6.70 -25.35 1.16
CA ASP A 211 6.28 -26.16 0.01
C ASP A 211 5.20 -25.41 -0.78
N LEU A 212 5.66 -24.46 -1.61
CA LEU A 212 4.79 -23.58 -2.38
C LEU A 212 3.99 -24.34 -3.45
N ALA A 213 4.50 -25.46 -3.98
CA ALA A 213 3.78 -26.26 -4.97
C ALA A 213 2.58 -26.99 -4.35
N ALA A 214 2.76 -27.58 -3.16
CA ALA A 214 1.65 -28.18 -2.42
C ALA A 214 0.62 -27.13 -1.97
N ALA A 215 1.09 -25.95 -1.55
CA ALA A 215 0.22 -24.83 -1.17
C ALA A 215 -0.65 -24.33 -2.34
N GLU A 216 -0.04 -24.15 -3.51
CA GLU A 216 -0.75 -23.74 -4.74
C GLU A 216 -1.82 -24.76 -5.13
N LYS A 217 -1.47 -26.05 -5.15
CA LYS A 217 -2.41 -27.13 -5.44
C LYS A 217 -3.59 -27.12 -4.45
N ALA A 218 -3.31 -26.98 -3.16
CA ALA A 218 -4.35 -26.95 -2.13
C ALA A 218 -5.25 -25.70 -2.24
N LEU A 219 -4.70 -24.54 -2.60
CA LEU A 219 -5.48 -23.32 -2.89
C LEU A 219 -6.38 -23.48 -4.11
N ALA A 220 -5.91 -24.14 -5.17
CA ALA A 220 -6.71 -24.42 -6.36
C ALA A 220 -7.88 -25.37 -6.05
N GLU A 221 -7.62 -26.45 -5.30
CA GLU A 221 -8.66 -27.38 -4.85
C GLU A 221 -9.67 -26.71 -3.90
N ALA A 222 -9.20 -25.80 -3.02
CA ALA A 222 -10.07 -24.99 -2.18
C ALA A 222 -10.96 -24.04 -3.01
N GLN A 223 -10.41 -23.42 -4.06
CA GLN A 223 -11.16 -22.53 -4.95
C GLN A 223 -12.28 -23.27 -5.69
N ASP A 224 -12.00 -24.45 -6.26
CA ASP A 224 -13.03 -25.25 -6.95
C ASP A 224 -14.17 -25.62 -5.99
N ALA A 225 -13.83 -26.09 -4.78
CA ALA A 225 -14.83 -26.44 -3.78
C ALA A 225 -15.62 -25.22 -3.28
N LEU A 226 -14.98 -24.05 -3.15
CA LEU A 226 -15.63 -22.81 -2.66
C LEU A 226 -16.74 -22.32 -3.58
N THR A 227 -16.64 -22.57 -4.89
CA THR A 227 -17.72 -22.23 -5.82
C THR A 227 -19.04 -22.93 -5.48
N LYS A 228 -18.95 -24.12 -4.84
CA LYS A 228 -20.06 -25.01 -4.48
C LYS A 228 -20.41 -24.99 -2.98
N ALA A 229 -19.62 -24.29 -2.16
CA ALA A 229 -19.87 -24.15 -0.72
C ALA A 229 -21.15 -23.34 -0.44
N THR A 230 -21.79 -23.62 0.68
CA THR A 230 -23.11 -23.06 1.02
C THR A 230 -23.10 -22.33 2.36
N ALA A 231 -23.21 -23.06 3.47
CA ALA A 231 -23.45 -22.52 4.81
C ALA A 231 -22.37 -21.53 5.30
N PHE A 232 -21.12 -21.72 4.88
CA PHE A 232 -19.96 -20.97 5.35
C PHE A 232 -19.23 -20.22 4.23
N LYS A 233 -19.87 -20.04 3.06
CA LYS A 233 -19.21 -19.47 1.87
C LYS A 233 -18.52 -18.13 2.15
N ALA A 234 -19.15 -17.23 2.91
CA ALA A 234 -18.57 -15.93 3.24
C ALA A 234 -17.30 -16.07 4.11
N ASP A 235 -17.37 -16.83 5.20
CA ASP A 235 -16.24 -17.03 6.12
C ASP A 235 -15.08 -17.76 5.43
N LEU A 236 -15.39 -18.75 4.58
CA LEU A 236 -14.42 -19.49 3.79
C LEU A 236 -13.78 -18.62 2.69
N THR A 237 -14.52 -17.69 2.09
CA THR A 237 -13.97 -16.71 1.13
C THR A 237 -12.97 -15.79 1.83
N THR A 238 -13.32 -15.28 3.01
CA THR A 238 -12.42 -14.47 3.82
C THR A 238 -11.16 -15.25 4.20
N LYS A 239 -11.32 -16.48 4.70
CA LYS A 239 -10.19 -17.34 5.05
C LYS A 239 -9.31 -17.65 3.84
N GLN A 240 -9.90 -17.93 2.68
CA GLN A 240 -9.14 -18.16 1.46
C GLN A 240 -8.33 -16.93 1.06
N ALA A 241 -8.89 -15.72 1.15
CA ALA A 241 -8.16 -14.49 0.87
C ALA A 241 -6.94 -14.34 1.80
N THR A 242 -7.10 -14.63 3.10
CA THR A 242 -5.99 -14.62 4.07
C THR A 242 -4.91 -15.65 3.75
N VAL A 243 -5.29 -16.91 3.50
CA VAL A 243 -4.32 -17.98 3.19
C VAL A 243 -3.62 -17.72 1.86
N LYS A 244 -4.35 -17.24 0.85
CA LYS A 244 -3.77 -16.83 -0.44
C LYS A 244 -2.79 -15.68 -0.25
N ALA A 245 -3.11 -14.66 0.55
CA ALA A 245 -2.19 -13.57 0.83
C ALA A 245 -0.90 -14.06 1.52
N ALA A 246 -1.00 -14.99 2.46
CA ALA A 246 0.17 -15.59 3.12
C ALA A 246 1.03 -16.42 2.15
N TYR A 247 0.40 -17.20 1.28
CA TYR A 247 1.09 -17.92 0.19
C TYR A 247 1.82 -16.95 -0.73
N GLU A 248 1.11 -15.92 -1.21
CA GLU A 248 1.65 -14.92 -2.11
C GLU A 248 2.83 -14.18 -1.45
N ALA A 249 2.80 -13.88 -0.15
CA ALA A 249 3.90 -13.22 0.54
C ALA A 249 5.23 -14.00 0.48
N LYS A 250 5.17 -15.33 0.32
CA LYS A 250 6.32 -16.23 0.22
C LYS A 250 6.76 -16.55 -1.21
N VAL A 251 5.91 -16.33 -2.21
CA VAL A 251 6.29 -16.48 -3.62
C VAL A 251 7.25 -15.35 -3.99
N ALA A 252 8.46 -15.72 -4.44
CA ALA A 252 9.46 -14.75 -4.86
C ALA A 252 8.95 -13.92 -6.06
N PRO A 253 9.16 -12.59 -6.08
CA PRO A 253 8.88 -11.77 -7.25
C PRO A 253 9.70 -12.23 -8.46
N ALA A 254 9.10 -12.22 -9.64
CA ALA A 254 9.73 -12.64 -10.89
C ALA A 254 9.04 -12.02 -12.11
N VAL A 255 9.82 -11.90 -13.19
CA VAL A 255 9.28 -11.65 -14.54
C VAL A 255 8.67 -12.96 -15.06
N VAL A 256 7.41 -12.91 -15.43
CA VAL A 256 6.65 -14.04 -16.02
C VAL A 256 6.90 -14.15 -17.51
N GLY A 257 7.06 -13.02 -18.20
CA GLY A 257 7.37 -13.01 -19.62
C GLY A 257 7.45 -11.61 -20.21
N VAL A 258 8.11 -11.52 -21.36
CA VAL A 258 8.19 -10.32 -22.19
C VAL A 258 7.73 -10.70 -23.60
N SER A 259 6.80 -9.94 -24.17
CA SER A 259 6.25 -10.23 -25.49
C SER A 259 5.92 -8.95 -26.24
N ALA A 260 6.22 -8.90 -27.54
CA ALA A 260 5.66 -7.88 -28.42
C ALA A 260 4.17 -8.17 -28.66
N VAL A 261 3.35 -7.13 -28.59
CA VAL A 261 1.94 -7.14 -29.03
C VAL A 261 1.86 -6.82 -30.51
N ASN A 262 2.66 -5.84 -30.95
CA ASN A 262 2.85 -5.42 -32.35
C ASN A 262 4.17 -4.61 -32.43
N SER A 263 4.50 -4.08 -33.62
CA SER A 263 5.69 -3.26 -33.84
C SER A 263 5.79 -1.97 -32.98
N ARG A 264 4.71 -1.50 -32.32
CA ARG A 264 4.75 -0.36 -31.39
C ARG A 264 4.71 -0.74 -29.92
N THR A 265 4.23 -1.93 -29.58
CA THR A 265 3.84 -2.24 -28.21
C THR A 265 4.51 -3.51 -27.71
N VAL A 266 5.18 -3.40 -26.57
CA VAL A 266 5.76 -4.53 -25.82
C VAL A 266 5.10 -4.61 -24.45
N GLN A 267 4.85 -5.82 -23.97
CA GLN A 267 4.36 -6.08 -22.62
C GLN A 267 5.38 -6.86 -21.81
N ILE A 268 5.55 -6.47 -20.56
CA ILE A 268 6.30 -7.19 -19.54
C ILE A 268 5.32 -7.60 -18.45
N LYS A 269 5.22 -8.90 -18.18
CA LYS A 269 4.35 -9.48 -17.15
C LYS A 269 5.16 -9.88 -15.93
N PHE A 270 4.67 -9.54 -14.75
CA PHE A 270 5.25 -9.87 -13.45
C PHE A 270 4.28 -10.74 -12.65
N ASN A 271 4.79 -11.61 -11.78
CA ASN A 271 3.92 -12.42 -10.91
C ASN A 271 3.41 -11.62 -9.70
N LYS A 272 4.05 -10.48 -9.38
CA LYS A 272 3.72 -9.57 -8.27
C LYS A 272 3.45 -8.14 -8.75
N PRO A 273 2.60 -7.38 -8.04
CA PRO A 273 2.40 -5.96 -8.31
C PRO A 273 3.70 -5.18 -8.16
N ILE A 274 4.03 -4.35 -9.14
CA ILE A 274 5.26 -3.57 -9.22
C ILE A 274 5.05 -2.14 -8.72
N ASP A 275 6.06 -1.60 -8.04
CA ASP A 275 6.13 -0.18 -7.70
C ASP A 275 6.34 0.62 -8.98
N ALA A 276 5.34 1.41 -9.35
CA ALA A 276 5.35 2.27 -10.53
C ALA A 276 6.59 3.16 -10.59
N SER A 277 7.07 3.67 -9.45
CA SER A 277 8.25 4.54 -9.40
C SER A 277 9.55 3.83 -9.82
N THR A 278 9.56 2.50 -9.86
CA THR A 278 10.72 1.70 -10.30
C THR A 278 10.75 1.44 -11.79
N VAL A 279 9.62 1.58 -12.50
CA VAL A 279 9.54 1.31 -13.95
C VAL A 279 9.05 2.50 -14.78
N LEU A 280 8.43 3.49 -14.14
CA LEU A 280 7.91 4.72 -14.76
C LEU A 280 8.70 5.95 -14.30
N VAL A 281 8.72 6.96 -15.16
CA VAL A 281 9.07 8.34 -14.86
C VAL A 281 7.77 9.15 -14.94
N ASP A 282 7.18 9.41 -13.77
CA ASP A 282 5.94 10.17 -13.60
C ASP A 282 6.17 11.64 -13.98
N LYS A 283 5.35 12.18 -14.89
CA LYS A 283 5.42 13.58 -15.33
C LYS A 283 4.69 14.55 -14.40
N GLY A 284 4.03 14.04 -13.36
CA GLY A 284 3.32 14.83 -12.35
C GLY A 284 2.00 15.41 -12.86
N THR A 285 1.45 14.85 -13.93
CA THR A 285 0.13 15.19 -14.48
C THR A 285 -0.91 14.16 -14.03
N THR A 286 -2.20 14.47 -14.21
CA THR A 286 -3.26 13.46 -14.01
C THR A 286 -3.39 12.51 -15.20
N ASP A 287 -2.66 12.76 -16.29
CA ASP A 287 -2.74 11.97 -17.52
C ASP A 287 -1.58 10.97 -17.57
N THR A 288 -1.82 9.76 -17.07
CA THR A 288 -0.82 8.66 -17.07
C THR A 288 -0.40 8.19 -18.47
N SER A 289 -0.96 8.76 -19.56
CA SER A 289 -0.51 8.45 -20.92
C SER A 289 0.78 9.19 -21.32
N ASP A 290 1.19 10.21 -20.54
CA ASP A 290 2.43 10.95 -20.77
C ASP A 290 3.67 10.32 -20.09
N ASP A 291 3.45 9.40 -19.15
CA ASP A 291 4.47 8.67 -18.41
C ASP A 291 5.45 7.93 -19.33
N THR A 292 6.73 7.99 -19.00
CA THR A 292 7.81 7.40 -19.80
C THR A 292 8.52 6.26 -19.06
N LEU A 293 9.16 5.38 -19.81
CA LEU A 293 9.93 4.26 -19.28
C LEU A 293 11.11 4.77 -18.43
N LYS A 294 11.31 4.14 -17.27
CA LYS A 294 12.51 4.34 -16.47
C LYS A 294 13.67 3.51 -17.02
N THR A 295 14.53 4.15 -17.82
CA THR A 295 15.63 3.50 -18.56
C THR A 295 16.72 2.90 -17.67
N THR A 296 16.77 3.25 -16.37
CA THR A 296 17.64 2.56 -15.40
C THR A 296 17.17 1.15 -15.08
N SER A 297 15.92 0.82 -15.39
CA SER A 297 15.25 -0.40 -14.95
C SER A 297 14.98 -1.35 -16.10
N ILE A 298 14.62 -0.84 -17.27
CA ILE A 298 14.36 -1.65 -18.46
C ILE A 298 15.14 -1.05 -19.61
N VAL A 299 15.98 -1.88 -20.24
CA VAL A 299 16.82 -1.47 -21.36
C VAL A 299 16.56 -2.36 -22.57
N PHE A 300 16.36 -1.73 -23.74
CA PHE A 300 16.26 -2.42 -25.02
C PHE A 300 17.57 -2.26 -25.80
N THR A 301 18.22 -3.38 -26.13
CA THR A 301 19.40 -3.41 -26.99
C THR A 301 19.02 -4.02 -28.33
N ALA A 302 19.12 -3.23 -29.40
CA ALA A 302 18.87 -3.69 -30.76
C ALA A 302 19.91 -4.75 -31.18
N LEU A 303 19.43 -5.82 -31.81
CA LEU A 303 20.26 -6.81 -32.49
C LEU A 303 20.23 -6.55 -34.01
N ASP A 304 20.78 -7.46 -34.83
CA ASP A 304 20.56 -7.58 -36.29
C ASP A 304 20.63 -6.30 -37.14
N GLY A 305 21.40 -5.30 -36.66
CA GLY A 305 21.64 -4.03 -37.34
C GLY A 305 20.42 -3.13 -37.50
N GLN A 306 19.31 -3.34 -36.78
CA GLN A 306 18.18 -2.40 -36.84
C GLN A 306 18.47 -1.10 -36.07
N PRO A 307 17.79 0.01 -36.40
CA PRO A 307 17.91 1.25 -35.63
C PRO A 307 17.60 1.06 -34.14
N ALA A 308 18.35 1.75 -33.28
CA ALA A 308 18.06 1.80 -31.86
C ALA A 308 16.78 2.61 -31.62
N ILE A 309 15.97 2.19 -30.64
CA ILE A 309 14.79 2.92 -30.17
C ILE A 309 15.20 3.96 -29.12
N SER A 310 14.57 5.14 -29.15
CA SER A 310 14.74 6.18 -28.12
C SER A 310 14.12 5.72 -26.80
N GLN A 311 14.95 5.16 -25.92
CA GLN A 311 14.49 4.54 -24.68
C GLN A 311 13.85 5.53 -23.70
N THR A 312 14.26 6.81 -23.73
CA THR A 312 13.72 7.86 -22.85
C THR A 312 12.32 8.31 -23.24
N ASP A 313 11.92 8.06 -24.49
CA ASP A 313 10.64 8.52 -25.01
C ASP A 313 9.57 7.43 -24.97
N ILE A 314 9.95 6.16 -24.78
CA ILE A 314 9.00 5.03 -24.67
C ILE A 314 7.94 5.37 -23.61
N LYS A 315 6.69 5.43 -24.03
CA LYS A 315 5.55 5.59 -23.12
C LYS A 315 5.35 4.31 -22.35
N ALA A 316 5.09 4.42 -21.06
CA ALA A 316 5.01 3.27 -20.18
C ALA A 316 3.82 3.40 -19.24
N SER A 317 3.03 2.35 -19.13
CA SER A 317 1.88 2.30 -18.23
C SER A 317 1.75 0.93 -17.56
N LEU A 318 1.34 0.93 -16.29
CA LEU A 318 1.04 -0.28 -15.55
C LEU A 318 -0.47 -0.55 -15.60
N SER A 319 -0.84 -1.83 -15.70
CA SER A 319 -2.21 -2.28 -15.47
C SER A 319 -2.69 -1.93 -14.05
N ASP A 320 -4.00 -1.92 -13.82
CA ASP A 320 -4.60 -1.61 -12.51
C ASP A 320 -4.10 -2.53 -11.39
N ASP A 321 -3.83 -3.80 -11.70
CA ASP A 321 -3.25 -4.78 -10.76
C ASP A 321 -1.73 -4.63 -10.59
N LYS A 322 -1.12 -3.73 -11.34
CA LYS A 322 0.32 -3.41 -11.41
C LYS A 322 1.21 -4.61 -11.78
N LYS A 323 0.65 -5.63 -12.45
CA LYS A 323 1.39 -6.83 -12.86
C LYS A 323 1.78 -6.85 -14.33
N THR A 324 1.24 -5.95 -15.15
CA THR A 324 1.59 -5.83 -16.57
C THR A 324 2.06 -4.43 -16.86
N LEU A 325 3.30 -4.30 -17.31
CA LEU A 325 3.85 -3.06 -17.84
C LEU A 325 3.69 -3.06 -19.36
N THR A 326 2.95 -2.09 -19.88
CA THR A 326 2.79 -1.85 -21.32
C THR A 326 3.73 -0.74 -21.73
N LEU A 327 4.53 -1.00 -22.76
CA LEU A 327 5.51 -0.10 -23.31
C LEU A 327 5.12 0.22 -24.75
N VAL A 328 4.98 1.51 -25.07
CA VAL A 328 4.61 2.00 -26.40
C VAL A 328 5.75 2.87 -26.93
N ALA A 329 6.32 2.47 -28.06
CA ALA A 329 7.33 3.26 -28.74
C ALA A 329 6.76 4.64 -29.13
N ALA A 330 7.47 5.71 -28.80
CA ALA A 330 7.04 7.09 -29.06
C ALA A 330 7.55 7.62 -30.40
N ASN A 331 7.07 8.81 -30.79
CA ASN A 331 7.49 9.50 -32.01
C ASN A 331 7.37 8.59 -33.25
N SER A 332 8.40 8.57 -34.09
CA SER A 332 8.56 7.69 -35.24
C SER A 332 9.35 6.41 -34.92
N ASP A 333 9.47 6.01 -33.66
CA ASP A 333 10.20 4.79 -33.26
C ASP A 333 9.30 3.56 -33.18
N PHE A 334 9.88 2.39 -33.46
CA PHE A 334 9.21 1.09 -33.51
C PHE A 334 10.16 -0.01 -33.06
N PHE A 335 9.59 -1.06 -32.48
CA PHE A 335 10.28 -2.32 -32.22
C PHE A 335 10.28 -3.16 -33.50
N THR A 336 11.45 -3.31 -34.13
CA THR A 336 11.62 -4.17 -35.32
C THR A 336 12.63 -5.28 -35.07
N LYS A 337 12.42 -6.46 -35.66
CA LYS A 337 13.28 -7.65 -35.52
C LYS A 337 13.49 -8.03 -34.04
N ARG A 338 14.73 -8.22 -33.57
CA ARG A 338 15.01 -8.79 -32.24
C ARG A 338 15.67 -7.81 -31.29
N TYR A 339 15.22 -7.76 -30.05
CA TYR A 339 15.84 -6.97 -28.98
C TYR A 339 16.26 -7.86 -27.82
N VAL A 340 17.41 -7.56 -27.21
CA VAL A 340 17.68 -7.98 -25.84
C VAL A 340 16.97 -7.00 -24.91
N VAL A 341 16.19 -7.54 -23.97
CA VAL A 341 15.49 -6.78 -22.93
C VAL A 341 16.14 -7.11 -21.60
N ASP A 342 16.83 -6.12 -21.03
CA ASP A 342 17.43 -6.21 -19.70
C ASP A 342 16.52 -5.55 -18.68
N ILE A 343 16.03 -6.33 -17.72
CA ILE A 343 15.15 -5.87 -16.63
C ILE A 343 15.94 -5.96 -15.33
N LYS A 344 16.12 -4.82 -14.65
CA LYS A 344 16.86 -4.67 -13.39
C LYS A 344 16.24 -3.56 -12.53
N ASN A 345 16.63 -3.46 -11.26
CA ASN A 345 16.18 -2.38 -10.36
C ASN A 345 14.65 -2.24 -10.23
N VAL A 346 13.90 -3.29 -10.54
CA VAL A 346 12.44 -3.33 -10.40
C VAL A 346 12.09 -3.81 -9.00
N LYS A 347 11.17 -3.13 -8.32
CA LYS A 347 10.67 -3.54 -7.01
C LYS A 347 9.18 -3.78 -7.03
N THR A 348 8.71 -4.68 -6.20
CA THR A 348 7.29 -4.85 -5.91
C THR A 348 6.75 -3.69 -5.07
N THR A 349 5.44 -3.54 -4.99
CA THR A 349 4.81 -2.51 -4.15
C THR A 349 5.09 -2.65 -2.64
N ASP A 350 5.49 -3.84 -2.18
CA ASP A 350 5.97 -4.11 -0.81
C ASP A 350 7.49 -3.93 -0.66
N GLY A 351 8.18 -3.40 -1.68
CA GLY A 351 9.60 -3.01 -1.63
C GLY A 351 10.62 -4.12 -1.89
N LYS A 352 10.18 -5.35 -2.22
CA LYS A 352 11.07 -6.48 -2.53
C LYS A 352 11.64 -6.35 -3.93
N ASP A 353 12.90 -6.75 -4.10
CA ASP A 353 13.55 -6.76 -5.42
C ASP A 353 12.99 -7.88 -6.31
N VAL A 354 12.72 -7.53 -7.56
CA VAL A 354 12.54 -8.50 -8.64
C VAL A 354 13.95 -8.86 -9.15
N PRO A 355 14.34 -10.15 -9.18
CA PRO A 355 15.64 -10.57 -9.71
C PRO A 355 15.86 -10.04 -11.12
N ALA A 356 17.10 -9.67 -11.43
CA ALA A 356 17.46 -9.23 -12.77
C ALA A 356 17.12 -10.33 -13.79
N TYR A 357 16.51 -9.92 -14.89
CA TYR A 357 16.02 -10.83 -15.93
C TYR A 357 16.40 -10.28 -17.30
N THR A 358 17.08 -11.10 -18.08
CA THR A 358 17.46 -10.76 -19.45
C THR A 358 16.85 -11.79 -20.39
N THR A 359 16.17 -11.33 -21.43
CA THR A 359 15.63 -12.19 -22.49
C THR A 359 15.82 -11.54 -23.84
N THR A 360 15.81 -12.35 -24.89
CA THR A 360 15.64 -11.84 -26.26
C THR A 360 14.17 -11.92 -26.62
N ILE A 361 13.62 -10.86 -27.20
CA ILE A 361 12.29 -10.87 -27.81
C ILE A 361 12.42 -10.71 -29.32
N ASP A 362 11.53 -11.38 -30.04
CA ASP A 362 11.31 -11.14 -31.47
C ASP A 362 10.05 -10.30 -31.61
N THR A 363 10.23 -9.10 -32.14
CA THR A 363 9.18 -8.11 -32.43
C THR A 363 8.94 -8.02 -33.94
N THR A 364 9.35 -9.03 -34.71
CA THR A 364 9.04 -9.12 -36.12
C THR A 364 7.53 -9.16 -36.30
N ASP A 365 6.99 -8.04 -36.75
CA ASP A 365 5.60 -7.91 -37.11
C ASP A 365 5.41 -8.48 -38.52
N SER A 366 4.55 -9.48 -38.65
CA SER A 366 4.16 -10.07 -39.93
C SER A 366 2.66 -9.91 -40.19
N VAL A 367 1.95 -9.26 -39.28
CA VAL A 367 0.53 -8.96 -39.44
C VAL A 367 0.44 -7.81 -40.43
N ARG A 368 -0.44 -7.97 -41.41
CA ARG A 368 -0.68 -6.93 -42.41
C ARG A 368 -1.84 -6.07 -41.92
N PRO A 369 -1.76 -4.73 -42.05
CA PRO A 369 -2.85 -3.87 -41.65
C PRO A 369 -4.11 -4.19 -42.45
N ALA A 370 -5.27 -3.98 -41.84
CA ALA A 370 -6.58 -4.10 -42.48
C ALA A 370 -7.47 -2.95 -42.04
N VAL A 371 -8.50 -2.62 -42.81
CA VAL A 371 -9.54 -1.71 -42.33
C VAL A 371 -10.46 -2.49 -41.37
N LEU A 372 -10.60 -2.00 -40.14
CA LEU A 372 -11.54 -2.55 -39.16
C LEU A 372 -12.94 -1.99 -39.33
N SER A 373 -13.04 -0.67 -39.49
CA SER A 373 -14.32 0.03 -39.54
C SER A 373 -14.20 1.41 -40.15
N TYR A 374 -15.35 2.03 -40.42
CA TYR A 374 -15.45 3.43 -40.76
C TYR A 374 -16.68 4.05 -40.10
N SER A 375 -16.65 5.36 -39.90
CA SER A 375 -17.77 6.14 -39.36
C SER A 375 -17.81 7.53 -40.00
N TYR A 376 -18.90 8.27 -39.77
CA TYR A 376 -19.07 9.62 -40.27
C TYR A 376 -19.10 10.63 -39.14
N ALA A 377 -18.51 11.80 -39.38
CA ALA A 377 -18.61 13.00 -38.56
C ALA A 377 -19.10 14.17 -39.42
N ASP A 378 -19.38 15.31 -38.78
CA ASP A 378 -19.78 16.56 -39.45
C ASP A 378 -20.95 16.35 -40.43
N ASN A 379 -22.02 15.71 -39.94
CA ASN A 379 -23.23 15.39 -40.71
C ASN A 379 -23.00 14.59 -42.02
N GLY A 380 -21.96 13.77 -42.08
CA GLY A 380 -21.65 12.95 -43.26
C GLY A 380 -20.61 13.55 -44.20
N LEU A 381 -20.05 14.72 -43.85
CA LEU A 381 -19.01 15.40 -44.62
C LEU A 381 -17.61 14.90 -44.31
N THR A 382 -17.39 14.30 -43.13
CA THR A 382 -16.08 13.74 -42.74
C THR A 382 -16.20 12.23 -42.58
N LEU A 383 -15.43 11.47 -43.35
CA LEU A 383 -15.29 10.03 -43.21
C LEU A 383 -14.09 9.70 -42.31
N LYS A 384 -14.30 8.89 -41.29
CA LYS A 384 -13.24 8.34 -40.43
C LYS A 384 -13.03 6.87 -40.77
N VAL A 385 -11.80 6.45 -40.98
CA VAL A 385 -11.42 5.05 -41.30
C VAL A 385 -10.47 4.54 -40.22
N LYS A 386 -10.83 3.43 -39.57
CA LYS A 386 -10.06 2.78 -38.50
C LYS A 386 -9.35 1.54 -39.04
N PHE A 387 -8.07 1.39 -38.72
CA PHE A 387 -7.21 0.29 -39.13
C PHE A 387 -6.98 -0.70 -37.98
N SER A 388 -6.53 -1.91 -38.31
CA SER A 388 -6.23 -2.99 -37.34
C SER A 388 -5.01 -2.72 -36.48
N GLU A 389 -4.19 -1.75 -36.90
CA GLU A 389 -2.92 -1.40 -36.28
C GLU A 389 -2.49 0.02 -36.70
N PRO A 390 -1.59 0.66 -35.93
CA PRO A 390 -0.98 1.94 -36.31
C PRO A 390 -0.23 1.88 -37.64
N LEU A 391 -0.43 2.86 -38.51
CA LEU A 391 0.21 2.91 -39.83
C LEU A 391 1.38 3.90 -39.86
N ASN A 392 2.40 3.58 -40.67
CA ASN A 392 3.43 4.55 -41.07
C ASN A 392 2.90 5.50 -42.13
N SER A 393 2.19 4.93 -43.10
CA SER A 393 1.54 5.68 -44.15
C SER A 393 0.24 5.00 -44.54
N VAL A 394 -0.77 5.80 -44.83
CA VAL A 394 -2.03 5.35 -45.45
C VAL A 394 -1.87 5.10 -46.96
N GLY A 395 -0.69 5.33 -47.51
CA GLY A 395 -0.39 5.13 -48.92
C GLY A 395 -1.18 6.08 -49.81
N THR A 396 -1.65 5.58 -50.95
CA THR A 396 -2.48 6.34 -51.89
C THR A 396 -3.95 6.04 -51.64
N VAL A 397 -4.72 7.06 -51.30
CA VAL A 397 -6.16 6.96 -51.05
C VAL A 397 -6.91 7.57 -52.22
N LYS A 398 -7.82 6.80 -52.82
CA LYS A 398 -8.61 7.20 -53.99
C LYS A 398 -10.08 6.90 -53.78
N LEU A 399 -10.94 7.83 -54.15
CA LEU A 399 -12.39 7.64 -54.13
C LEU A 399 -12.90 7.49 -55.57
N TYR A 400 -13.78 6.53 -55.81
CA TYR A 400 -14.34 6.25 -57.14
C TYR A 400 -15.86 6.33 -57.15
N ASP A 401 -16.41 6.93 -58.20
CA ASP A 401 -17.78 6.76 -58.63
C ASP A 401 -17.81 5.83 -59.86
N GLY A 402 -18.10 4.55 -59.65
CA GLY A 402 -17.95 3.52 -60.66
C GLY A 402 -16.48 3.40 -61.11
N THR A 403 -16.18 3.84 -62.32
CA THR A 403 -14.81 3.87 -62.88
C THR A 403 -14.15 5.24 -62.83
N THR A 404 -14.87 6.30 -62.43
CA THR A 404 -14.39 7.68 -62.42
C THR A 404 -13.74 7.99 -61.08
N GLU A 405 -12.48 8.42 -61.08
CA GLU A 405 -11.75 8.83 -59.88
C GLU A 405 -12.18 10.24 -59.44
N ILE A 406 -12.43 10.42 -58.15
CA ILE A 406 -12.75 11.68 -57.50
C ILE A 406 -11.59 12.05 -56.57
N SER A 407 -11.04 13.24 -56.74
CA SER A 407 -9.99 13.75 -55.88
C SER A 407 -10.50 13.94 -54.45
N VAL A 408 -9.79 13.35 -53.49
CA VAL A 408 -10.02 13.52 -52.05
C VAL A 408 -8.68 13.77 -51.37
N SER A 409 -8.72 14.51 -50.25
CA SER A 409 -7.55 14.79 -49.44
C SER A 409 -7.66 14.04 -48.10
N PRO A 410 -7.01 12.89 -47.94
CA PRO A 410 -6.93 12.22 -46.65
C PRO A 410 -6.07 13.05 -45.68
N SER A 411 -6.50 13.15 -44.43
CA SER A 411 -5.74 13.66 -43.31
C SER A 411 -5.39 12.49 -42.40
N PHE A 412 -4.09 12.29 -42.18
CA PHE A 412 -3.54 11.20 -41.40
C PHE A 412 -2.30 11.66 -40.65
N THR A 413 -2.16 11.20 -39.40
CA THR A 413 -0.96 11.40 -38.60
C THR A 413 -0.23 10.07 -38.50
N ALA A 414 1.05 10.04 -38.91
CA ALA A 414 1.87 8.85 -38.84
C ALA A 414 1.90 8.29 -37.40
N GLY A 415 1.68 6.99 -37.25
CA GLY A 415 1.52 6.34 -35.96
C GLY A 415 0.10 6.29 -35.41
N SER A 416 -0.87 6.91 -36.10
CA SER A 416 -2.30 6.71 -35.84
C SER A 416 -2.78 5.40 -36.47
N ASP A 417 -3.84 4.83 -35.89
CA ASP A 417 -4.64 3.75 -36.45
C ASP A 417 -5.97 4.29 -37.05
N GLU A 418 -6.13 5.61 -37.15
CA GLU A 418 -7.28 6.29 -37.74
C GLU A 418 -6.83 7.35 -38.77
N MET A 419 -7.54 7.39 -39.91
CA MET A 419 -7.45 8.43 -40.94
C MET A 419 -8.80 9.13 -41.08
N THR A 420 -8.78 10.40 -41.47
CA THR A 420 -9.99 11.15 -41.83
C THR A 420 -9.94 11.61 -43.29
N ILE A 421 -11.09 11.69 -43.95
CA ILE A 421 -11.24 12.17 -45.33
C ILE A 421 -12.38 13.17 -45.37
N ASN A 422 -12.11 14.36 -45.91
CA ASN A 422 -13.15 15.34 -46.20
C ASN A 422 -13.87 14.94 -47.51
N LEU A 423 -15.16 14.62 -47.42
CA LEU A 423 -16.04 14.26 -48.54
C LEU A 423 -16.82 15.45 -49.10
N ALA A 424 -16.58 16.64 -48.58
CA ALA A 424 -17.52 17.73 -48.74
C ALA A 424 -17.41 18.44 -50.11
N SER A 425 -16.34 18.20 -50.87
CA SER A 425 -16.18 18.61 -52.27
C SER A 425 -17.45 18.35 -53.11
N SER A 426 -17.82 19.30 -53.98
CA SER A 426 -18.95 19.19 -54.90
C SER A 426 -18.77 18.11 -55.97
N SER A 427 -17.54 17.67 -56.21
CA SER A 427 -17.23 16.53 -57.07
C SER A 427 -17.59 15.16 -56.47
N VAL A 428 -17.89 15.10 -55.17
CA VAL A 428 -18.32 13.88 -54.47
C VAL A 428 -19.85 13.80 -54.53
N PRO A 429 -20.44 12.85 -55.29
CA PRO A 429 -21.88 12.76 -55.47
C PRO A 429 -22.57 12.30 -54.17
N VAL A 430 -23.74 12.90 -53.90
CA VAL A 430 -24.54 12.63 -52.70
C VAL A 430 -25.50 11.47 -52.92
N ASN A 431 -25.75 10.70 -51.85
CA ASN A 431 -26.63 9.53 -51.82
C ASN A 431 -26.28 8.47 -52.87
N LYS A 432 -25.00 8.39 -53.23
CA LYS A 432 -24.46 7.40 -54.16
C LYS A 432 -23.41 6.55 -53.45
N ALA A 433 -23.45 5.25 -53.69
CA ALA A 433 -22.40 4.34 -53.24
C ALA A 433 -21.10 4.63 -54.02
N LEU A 434 -20.06 4.99 -53.28
CA LEU A 434 -18.72 5.30 -53.78
C LEU A 434 -17.74 4.25 -53.27
N THR A 435 -16.72 3.94 -54.07
CA THR A 435 -15.69 2.97 -53.69
C THR A 435 -14.44 3.73 -53.26
N LEU A 436 -14.14 3.71 -51.96
CA LEU A 436 -12.86 4.18 -51.45
C LEU A 436 -11.84 3.04 -51.57
N LYS A 437 -10.73 3.29 -52.27
CA LYS A 437 -9.61 2.35 -52.42
C LYS A 437 -8.37 2.92 -51.75
N ILE A 438 -7.80 2.12 -50.85
CA ILE A 438 -6.57 2.46 -50.11
C ILE A 438 -5.46 1.54 -50.63
N PHE A 439 -4.50 2.13 -51.34
CA PHE A 439 -3.38 1.41 -51.96
C PHE A 439 -2.11 1.61 -51.15
N GLY A 440 -1.45 0.51 -50.82
CA GLY A 440 -0.09 0.57 -50.27
C GLY A 440 -0.03 1.24 -48.90
N ALA A 441 -1.13 1.28 -48.14
CA ALA A 441 -1.04 1.57 -46.71
C ALA A 441 -0.09 0.57 -46.09
N VAL A 442 0.85 1.06 -45.28
CA VAL A 442 1.96 0.27 -44.77
C VAL A 442 2.11 0.57 -43.30
N ASP A 443 2.27 -0.49 -42.51
CA ASP A 443 2.68 -0.37 -41.13
C ASP A 443 4.15 0.10 -41.06
N TYR A 444 4.73 0.07 -39.87
CA TYR A 444 6.14 0.44 -39.70
C TYR A 444 7.12 -0.71 -39.91
N ASN A 445 6.63 -1.94 -39.99
CA ASN A 445 7.43 -3.12 -40.28
C ASN A 445 7.49 -3.43 -41.79
N GLY A 446 6.85 -2.59 -42.61
CA GLY A 446 6.81 -2.73 -44.07
C GLY A 446 5.70 -3.65 -44.57
N ASN A 447 4.84 -4.16 -43.69
CA ASN A 447 3.69 -4.95 -44.09
C ASN A 447 2.66 -4.05 -44.76
N VAL A 448 2.37 -4.37 -46.02
CA VAL A 448 1.40 -3.64 -46.81
C VAL A 448 0.00 -4.15 -46.51
N ILE A 449 -0.98 -3.25 -46.40
CA ILE A 449 -2.40 -3.51 -46.09
C ILE A 449 -2.97 -4.73 -46.82
N ASN A 450 -3.82 -5.54 -46.18
CA ASN A 450 -4.48 -6.71 -46.77
C ASN A 450 -6.00 -6.64 -46.60
N PRO A 451 -6.79 -6.68 -47.68
CA PRO A 451 -6.38 -6.67 -49.09
C PRO A 451 -5.69 -5.36 -49.52
N ASN A 452 -4.92 -5.40 -50.62
CA ASN A 452 -4.34 -4.22 -51.28
C ASN A 452 -4.77 -4.18 -52.76
N PRO A 453 -5.63 -3.24 -53.18
CA PRO A 453 -6.21 -2.18 -52.37
C PRO A 453 -7.20 -2.71 -51.31
N ALA A 454 -7.29 -2.02 -50.18
CA ALA A 454 -8.44 -2.17 -49.30
C ALA A 454 -9.59 -1.35 -49.88
N GLU A 455 -10.76 -1.98 -50.03
CA GLU A 455 -11.93 -1.36 -50.64
C GLU A 455 -13.05 -1.20 -49.63
N LEU A 456 -13.64 0.00 -49.56
CA LEU A 456 -14.80 0.34 -48.74
C LEU A 456 -15.87 0.94 -49.62
N THR A 457 -17.13 0.55 -49.39
CA THR A 457 -18.26 1.25 -49.97
C THR A 457 -18.70 2.34 -49.00
N VAL A 458 -18.52 3.59 -49.40
CA VAL A 458 -18.84 4.79 -48.61
C VAL A 458 -19.87 5.63 -49.35
N MET A 459 -20.54 6.53 -48.64
CA MET A 459 -21.59 7.37 -49.21
C MET A 459 -21.59 8.72 -48.50
N LYS A 460 -21.55 9.80 -49.27
CA LYS A 460 -21.86 11.14 -48.78
C LYS A 460 -23.38 11.25 -48.65
N THR A 461 -23.89 11.40 -47.44
CA THR A 461 -25.35 11.34 -47.15
C THR A 461 -26.05 12.69 -47.26
N THR A 462 -25.29 13.78 -47.35
CA THR A 462 -25.81 15.15 -47.31
C THR A 462 -25.08 16.02 -48.34
N VAL A 463 -25.82 16.92 -49.01
CA VAL A 463 -25.20 18.06 -49.68
C VAL A 463 -25.22 19.19 -48.66
N ASP A 464 -24.07 19.77 -48.37
CA ASP A 464 -24.05 21.05 -47.68
C ASP A 464 -23.86 22.15 -48.71
N THR A 465 -24.95 22.88 -48.97
CA THR A 465 -24.96 24.06 -49.85
C THR A 465 -25.06 25.36 -49.06
N THR A 466 -25.05 25.26 -47.73
CA THR A 466 -25.19 26.42 -46.86
C THR A 466 -23.82 27.07 -46.78
N LYS A 467 -23.74 28.38 -47.05
CA LYS A 467 -22.48 29.08 -46.81
C LYS A 467 -22.25 29.20 -45.29
N PRO A 468 -21.01 29.13 -44.81
CA PRO A 468 -20.72 29.52 -43.44
C PRO A 468 -21.09 30.98 -43.27
N THR A 469 -21.74 31.29 -42.16
CA THR A 469 -22.11 32.65 -41.79
C THR A 469 -21.52 32.98 -40.43
N VAL A 470 -21.18 34.24 -40.22
CA VAL A 470 -20.83 34.75 -38.90
C VAL A 470 -22.13 34.87 -38.09
N GLN A 471 -22.32 33.99 -37.11
CA GLN A 471 -23.48 34.02 -36.21
C GLN A 471 -23.37 35.15 -35.19
N SER A 472 -22.19 35.34 -34.62
CA SER A 472 -21.95 36.43 -33.67
C SER A 472 -20.53 36.99 -33.78
N VAL A 473 -20.42 38.29 -33.51
CA VAL A 473 -19.17 38.95 -33.17
C VAL A 473 -19.39 39.62 -31.82
N GLU A 474 -18.54 39.27 -30.87
CA GLU A 474 -18.57 39.73 -29.49
C GLU A 474 -17.23 40.37 -29.16
N ALA A 475 -17.26 41.65 -28.77
CA ALA A 475 -16.10 42.28 -28.16
C ALA A 475 -15.90 41.68 -26.77
N VAL A 476 -14.68 41.20 -26.51
CA VAL A 476 -14.29 40.67 -25.20
C VAL A 476 -13.70 41.79 -24.35
N ASN A 477 -12.74 42.52 -24.91
CA ASN A 477 -12.08 43.67 -24.30
C ASN A 477 -11.49 44.56 -25.39
N ASP A 478 -10.74 45.60 -25.02
CA ASP A 478 -10.12 46.57 -25.93
C ASP A 478 -9.09 46.00 -26.93
N LYS A 479 -8.79 44.70 -26.91
CA LYS A 479 -7.88 44.04 -27.85
C LYS A 479 -8.49 42.83 -28.56
N THR A 480 -9.59 42.29 -28.05
CA THR A 480 -10.00 40.92 -28.37
C THR A 480 -11.46 40.85 -28.77
N VAL A 481 -11.74 40.11 -29.83
CA VAL A 481 -13.10 39.78 -30.27
C VAL A 481 -13.24 38.28 -30.47
N LYS A 482 -14.42 37.75 -30.18
CA LYS A 482 -14.82 36.38 -30.54
C LYS A 482 -15.76 36.42 -31.73
N VAL A 483 -15.50 35.57 -32.71
CA VAL A 483 -16.32 35.39 -33.91
C VAL A 483 -16.82 33.96 -33.93
N THR A 484 -18.14 33.78 -33.87
CA THR A 484 -18.80 32.47 -33.92
C THR A 484 -19.34 32.23 -35.32
N PHE A 485 -19.06 31.08 -35.91
CA PHE A 485 -19.57 30.69 -37.23
C PHE A 485 -20.74 29.70 -37.14
N SER A 486 -21.53 29.59 -38.20
CA SER A 486 -22.65 28.62 -38.31
C SER A 486 -22.19 27.17 -38.38
N GLU A 487 -20.91 26.96 -38.72
CA GLU A 487 -20.32 25.66 -38.97
C GLU A 487 -18.79 25.75 -38.91
N LYS A 488 -18.14 24.58 -38.89
CA LYS A 488 -16.68 24.47 -38.82
C LYS A 488 -16.05 24.94 -40.13
N LEU A 489 -14.93 25.64 -40.02
CA LEU A 489 -14.20 26.15 -41.19
C LEU A 489 -13.07 25.20 -41.59
N LEU A 490 -12.73 25.21 -42.88
CA LEU A 490 -11.59 24.49 -43.46
C LEU A 490 -10.24 25.03 -42.95
N GLY A 491 -10.21 26.31 -42.54
CA GLY A 491 -9.03 26.98 -42.00
C GLY A 491 -9.40 28.26 -41.26
N ASN A 492 -8.39 28.92 -40.68
CA ASN A 492 -8.62 30.16 -39.92
C ASN A 492 -9.12 31.30 -40.83
N PRO A 493 -10.16 32.05 -40.40
CA PRO A 493 -10.64 33.22 -41.12
C PRO A 493 -9.61 34.37 -41.03
N THR A 494 -9.71 35.34 -41.94
CA THR A 494 -9.03 36.64 -41.80
C THR A 494 -9.92 37.60 -41.03
N ILE A 495 -9.48 38.04 -39.86
CA ILE A 495 -10.22 38.97 -39.00
C ILE A 495 -9.43 40.27 -38.84
N LYS A 496 -10.07 41.40 -39.16
CA LYS A 496 -9.56 42.76 -38.88
C LYS A 496 -10.45 43.47 -37.88
N ILE A 497 -9.86 44.26 -36.99
CA ILE A 497 -10.54 45.06 -35.97
C ILE A 497 -10.06 46.51 -36.16
N GLY A 498 -10.98 47.43 -36.44
CA GLY A 498 -10.65 48.83 -36.71
C GLY A 498 -9.66 48.99 -37.87
N GLY A 499 -9.80 48.16 -38.90
CA GLY A 499 -8.89 48.10 -40.07
C GLY A 499 -7.54 47.41 -39.83
N THR A 500 -7.25 46.98 -38.60
CA THR A 500 -5.99 46.29 -38.23
C THR A 500 -6.19 44.78 -38.23
N THR A 501 -5.37 44.03 -38.97
CA THR A 501 -5.38 42.56 -38.94
C THR A 501 -5.03 42.05 -37.54
N ALA A 502 -5.80 41.08 -37.04
CA ALA A 502 -5.52 40.43 -35.76
C ALA A 502 -4.12 39.81 -35.76
N ALA A 503 -3.39 39.98 -34.66
CA ALA A 503 -2.05 39.44 -34.48
C ALA A 503 -2.08 37.91 -34.32
N SER A 504 -3.15 37.39 -33.73
CA SER A 504 -3.41 35.96 -33.62
C SER A 504 -4.90 35.67 -33.79
N VAL A 505 -5.17 34.49 -34.33
CA VAL A 505 -6.50 33.90 -34.43
C VAL A 505 -6.39 32.46 -33.93
N SER A 506 -7.08 32.15 -32.84
CA SER A 506 -7.18 30.79 -32.29
C SER A 506 -8.62 30.29 -32.37
N VAL A 507 -8.80 28.99 -32.53
CA VAL A 507 -10.11 28.33 -32.52
C VAL A 507 -10.29 27.54 -31.24
N ASP A 508 -11.51 27.47 -30.74
CA ASP A 508 -11.88 26.64 -29.60
C ASP A 508 -11.96 25.14 -29.97
N SER A 509 -12.21 24.29 -28.97
CA SER A 509 -12.32 22.84 -29.17
C SER A 509 -13.55 22.41 -29.97
N THR A 510 -14.58 23.26 -30.08
CA THR A 510 -15.78 22.98 -30.89
C THR A 510 -15.51 23.19 -32.38
N GLY A 511 -14.52 24.02 -32.72
CA GLY A 511 -14.20 24.40 -34.09
C GLY A 511 -15.09 25.52 -34.63
N LEU A 512 -15.90 26.17 -33.78
CA LEU A 512 -16.90 27.17 -34.20
C LEU A 512 -16.58 28.59 -33.73
N VAL A 513 -15.80 28.75 -32.65
CA VAL A 513 -15.53 30.05 -32.05
C VAL A 513 -14.07 30.42 -32.25
N TYR A 514 -13.84 31.50 -32.99
CA TYR A 514 -12.53 32.04 -33.29
C TYR A 514 -12.26 33.29 -32.45
N THR A 515 -11.18 33.26 -31.68
CA THR A 515 -10.73 34.40 -30.87
C THR A 515 -9.63 35.14 -31.62
N ALA A 516 -9.88 36.40 -31.95
CA ALA A 516 -8.94 37.28 -32.63
C ALA A 516 -8.41 38.34 -31.67
N THR A 517 -7.09 38.52 -31.60
CA THR A 517 -6.44 39.42 -30.64
C THR A 517 -5.49 40.41 -31.35
N LEU A 518 -5.57 41.69 -30.99
CA LEU A 518 -4.67 42.76 -31.44
C LEU A 518 -3.41 42.86 -30.57
N ASN A 519 -2.32 43.39 -31.14
CA ASN A 519 -1.10 43.74 -30.39
C ASN A 519 -1.27 44.97 -29.49
N SER A 520 -2.15 45.90 -29.89
CA SER A 520 -2.39 47.18 -29.20
C SER A 520 -3.88 47.40 -28.96
N ALA A 521 -4.23 48.04 -27.84
CA ALA A 521 -5.61 48.33 -27.48
C ALA A 521 -6.27 49.34 -28.44
N GLN A 522 -7.53 49.10 -28.76
CA GLN A 522 -8.44 50.01 -29.46
C GLN A 522 -9.73 50.14 -28.65
N LEU A 523 -10.07 51.40 -28.30
CA LEU A 523 -11.29 51.71 -27.55
C LEU A 523 -12.38 52.24 -28.48
N GLY A 524 -13.62 52.09 -28.03
CA GLY A 524 -14.80 52.61 -28.72
C GLY A 524 -15.30 51.70 -29.83
N ILE A 525 -16.15 52.27 -30.69
CA ILE A 525 -16.81 51.53 -31.77
C ILE A 525 -15.79 51.22 -32.86
N GLN A 526 -15.51 49.94 -33.10
CA GLN A 526 -14.65 49.48 -34.18
C GLN A 526 -15.41 48.54 -35.11
N ALA A 527 -15.12 48.61 -36.40
CA ALA A 527 -15.57 47.62 -37.37
C ALA A 527 -14.74 46.34 -37.22
N VAL A 528 -15.42 45.21 -37.03
CA VAL A 528 -14.83 43.87 -37.15
C VAL A 528 -15.17 43.33 -38.52
N GLU A 529 -14.14 43.17 -39.35
CA GLU A 529 -14.24 42.67 -40.72
C GLU A 529 -13.75 41.23 -40.74
N VAL A 530 -14.63 40.31 -41.12
CA VAL A 530 -14.35 38.88 -41.23
C VAL A 530 -14.42 38.50 -42.70
N SER A 531 -13.35 37.90 -43.21
CA SER A 531 -13.20 37.54 -44.62
C SER A 531 -12.39 36.26 -44.79
N SER A 532 -12.34 35.74 -46.03
CA SER A 532 -11.54 34.57 -46.40
C SER A 532 -11.84 33.33 -45.54
N TYR A 533 -13.12 33.05 -45.31
CA TYR A 533 -13.56 31.88 -44.56
C TYR A 533 -14.42 30.97 -45.43
N THR A 534 -14.21 29.67 -45.27
CA THR A 534 -14.80 28.62 -46.09
C THR A 534 -15.11 27.45 -45.17
N ASP A 535 -16.29 26.88 -45.29
CA ASP A 535 -16.69 25.73 -44.49
C ASP A 535 -15.94 24.46 -44.93
N LEU A 536 -16.22 23.34 -44.28
CA LEU A 536 -15.66 22.06 -44.68
C LEU A 536 -16.11 21.64 -46.09
N ALA A 537 -17.31 22.05 -46.54
CA ALA A 537 -17.90 21.80 -47.86
C ALA A 537 -17.35 22.64 -49.01
N GLY A 538 -16.47 23.60 -48.71
CA GLY A 538 -15.92 24.50 -49.72
C GLY A 538 -16.87 25.64 -50.07
N ASN A 539 -18.01 25.81 -49.39
CA ASN A 539 -18.85 26.98 -49.59
C ASN A 539 -18.12 28.20 -49.00
N VAL A 540 -17.87 29.18 -49.85
CA VAL A 540 -17.18 30.40 -49.46
C VAL A 540 -18.16 31.31 -48.73
N GLY A 541 -17.82 31.68 -47.49
CA GLY A 541 -18.58 32.64 -46.71
C GLY A 541 -18.49 34.04 -47.29
N ASP A 542 -19.59 34.78 -47.23
CA ASP A 542 -19.62 36.17 -47.70
C ASP A 542 -18.88 37.08 -46.71
N ALA A 543 -18.17 38.10 -47.19
CA ALA A 543 -17.50 39.05 -46.31
C ALA A 543 -18.51 39.65 -45.31
N TYR A 544 -18.14 39.67 -44.03
CA TYR A 544 -19.02 40.10 -42.96
C TYR A 544 -18.37 41.24 -42.19
N THR A 545 -19.13 42.32 -41.98
CA THR A 545 -18.69 43.44 -41.17
C THR A 545 -19.73 43.74 -40.11
N LYS A 546 -19.31 43.79 -38.85
CA LYS A 546 -20.13 44.26 -37.74
C LYS A 546 -19.34 45.24 -36.91
N VAL A 547 -19.98 46.35 -36.54
CA VAL A 547 -19.41 47.27 -35.55
C VAL A 547 -19.65 46.70 -34.16
N VAL A 548 -18.60 46.64 -33.36
CA VAL A 548 -18.67 46.31 -31.94
C VAL A 548 -18.03 47.43 -31.14
N GLU A 549 -18.55 47.70 -29.96
CA GLU A 549 -17.93 48.63 -29.04
C GLU A 549 -16.89 47.86 -28.23
N LEU A 550 -15.62 48.11 -28.50
CA LEU A 550 -14.52 47.61 -27.69
C LEU A 550 -14.40 48.50 -26.47
N LYS A 551 -14.71 47.92 -25.32
CA LYS A 551 -14.56 48.56 -24.02
C LYS A 551 -13.29 48.05 -23.39
N ALA A 552 -12.63 48.93 -22.63
CA ALA A 552 -11.73 48.45 -21.62
C ALA A 552 -12.52 47.46 -20.75
N ASP A 553 -11.95 46.28 -20.57
CA ASP A 553 -12.39 45.41 -19.51
C ASP A 553 -12.05 46.14 -18.21
N THR A 554 -13.08 46.43 -17.41
CA THR A 554 -12.97 47.11 -16.11
C THR A 554 -13.41 46.20 -14.97
N THR A 555 -13.74 44.94 -15.28
CA THR A 555 -14.11 43.96 -14.27
C THR A 555 -12.84 43.41 -13.64
N ALA A 556 -12.75 43.50 -12.33
CA ALA A 556 -11.60 43.00 -11.60
C ALA A 556 -11.79 41.51 -11.23
N PRO A 557 -10.70 40.71 -11.22
CA PRO A 557 -10.77 39.30 -10.85
C PRO A 557 -11.19 39.13 -9.41
N LYS A 558 -12.11 38.18 -9.17
CA LYS A 558 -12.67 37.86 -7.85
C LYS A 558 -12.17 36.51 -7.37
N LEU A 559 -11.85 36.42 -6.08
CA LEU A 559 -11.38 35.20 -5.45
C LEU A 559 -12.56 34.23 -5.33
N VAL A 560 -12.41 33.06 -5.95
CA VAL A 560 -13.34 31.94 -5.88
C VAL A 560 -13.00 31.03 -4.70
N SER A 561 -11.71 30.69 -4.52
CA SER A 561 -11.28 29.80 -3.46
C SER A 561 -9.81 29.98 -3.06
N SER A 562 -9.49 29.53 -1.86
CA SER A 562 -8.11 29.43 -1.34
C SER A 562 -7.90 28.06 -0.71
N GLN A 563 -6.78 27.42 -0.99
CA GLN A 563 -6.41 26.12 -0.40
C GLN A 563 -4.90 26.00 -0.23
N VAL A 564 -4.45 25.13 0.67
CA VAL A 564 -3.01 24.80 0.81
C VAL A 564 -2.74 23.50 0.06
N VAL A 565 -1.80 23.54 -0.89
CA VAL A 565 -1.41 22.40 -1.73
C VAL A 565 0.09 22.19 -1.59
N LYS A 566 0.54 20.93 -1.55
CA LYS A 566 1.97 20.60 -1.60
C LYS A 566 2.47 20.58 -3.05
N ILE A 567 3.37 21.50 -3.39
CA ILE A 567 4.06 21.55 -4.68
C ILE A 567 5.53 21.23 -4.39
N ASN A 568 6.05 20.12 -4.93
CA ASN A 568 7.40 19.63 -4.64
C ASN A 568 7.70 19.44 -3.14
N GLY A 569 6.70 19.02 -2.36
CA GLY A 569 6.84 18.81 -0.90
C GLY A 569 6.72 20.08 -0.04
N ILE A 570 6.66 21.26 -0.66
CA ILE A 570 6.50 22.56 -0.02
C ILE A 570 5.03 22.98 -0.03
N GLU A 571 4.49 23.37 1.12
CA GLU A 571 3.12 23.90 1.19
C GLU A 571 3.03 25.28 0.52
N ASN A 572 2.11 25.38 -0.44
CA ASN A 572 1.78 26.60 -1.16
C ASN A 572 0.32 26.97 -0.93
N LEU A 573 0.05 28.24 -0.65
CA LEU A 573 -1.29 28.81 -0.67
C LEU A 573 -1.71 29.05 -2.13
N VAL A 574 -2.61 28.21 -2.62
CA VAL A 574 -3.20 28.34 -3.96
C VAL A 574 -4.47 29.17 -3.86
N LEU A 575 -4.51 30.25 -4.64
CA LEU A 575 -5.67 31.14 -4.78
C LEU A 575 -6.24 30.97 -6.19
N THR A 576 -7.56 30.76 -6.30
CA THR A 576 -8.26 30.61 -7.58
C THR A 576 -9.24 31.75 -7.77
N PHE A 577 -9.25 32.32 -8.98
CA PHE A 577 -10.08 33.44 -9.39
C PHE A 577 -11.15 33.01 -10.40
N ASP A 578 -12.15 33.86 -10.63
CA ASP A 578 -13.23 33.62 -11.60
C ASP A 578 -12.77 33.80 -13.06
N GLU A 579 -11.65 34.48 -13.27
CA GLU A 579 -11.02 34.71 -14.57
C GLU A 579 -9.52 34.44 -14.58
N GLU A 580 -8.90 34.46 -15.76
CA GLU A 580 -7.46 34.26 -15.92
C GLU A 580 -6.69 35.47 -15.37
N VAL A 581 -5.57 35.22 -14.69
CA VAL A 581 -4.80 36.26 -14.00
C VAL A 581 -3.30 36.22 -14.32
N THR A 582 -2.63 37.29 -13.93
CA THR A 582 -1.18 37.51 -13.97
C THR A 582 -0.68 37.82 -12.56
N THR A 583 0.54 37.39 -12.24
CA THR A 583 1.16 37.55 -10.92
C THR A 583 1.77 38.94 -10.74
N GLN A 584 1.70 39.49 -9.53
CA GLN A 584 2.44 40.69 -9.14
C GLN A 584 3.57 40.38 -8.16
N ASN A 585 4.67 41.12 -8.27
CA ASN A 585 5.80 41.05 -7.35
C ASN A 585 5.75 42.19 -6.32
N ASN A 586 6.47 42.01 -5.22
CA ASN A 586 6.62 42.99 -4.13
C ASN A 586 5.32 43.31 -3.38
N ILE A 587 4.38 42.36 -3.34
CA ILE A 587 3.13 42.50 -2.58
C ILE A 587 3.25 41.77 -1.25
N THR A 588 3.10 42.48 -0.13
CA THR A 588 3.10 41.86 1.21
C THR A 588 1.78 41.14 1.45
N VAL A 589 1.86 39.84 1.75
CA VAL A 589 0.72 38.97 2.02
C VAL A 589 0.57 38.69 3.53
N VAL A 590 1.70 38.55 4.23
CA VAL A 590 1.76 38.40 5.69
C VAL A 590 2.83 39.34 6.23
N SER A 591 2.50 40.13 7.25
CA SER A 591 3.41 41.03 7.94
C SER A 591 4.04 40.35 9.16
N SER A 592 5.28 40.73 9.50
CA SER A 592 5.94 40.27 10.74
C SER A 592 5.19 40.68 12.02
N ASN A 593 4.35 41.71 11.95
CA ASN A 593 3.50 42.17 13.04
C ASN A 593 2.10 41.51 13.08
N ASP A 594 1.79 40.65 12.10
CA ASP A 594 0.55 39.88 12.12
C ASP A 594 0.60 38.80 13.21
N TYR A 595 -0.55 38.19 13.47
CA TYR A 595 -0.70 37.10 14.43
C TYR A 595 -1.23 35.84 13.76
N TYR A 596 -0.75 34.69 14.23
CA TYR A 596 -1.26 33.36 13.89
C TYR A 596 -1.62 32.59 15.16
N VAL A 597 -2.35 31.51 15.02
CA VAL A 597 -2.65 30.56 16.11
C VAL A 597 -1.82 29.31 15.89
N ASP A 598 -0.93 28.96 16.81
CA ASP A 598 -0.08 27.78 16.66
C ASP A 598 -0.84 26.45 16.85
N GLU A 599 -0.15 25.33 16.68
CA GLU A 599 -0.72 23.97 16.82
C GLU A 599 -1.27 23.66 18.22
N ASN A 600 -0.91 24.45 19.24
CA ASN A 600 -1.41 24.33 20.62
C ASN A 600 -2.55 25.32 20.90
N ASN A 601 -3.11 25.92 19.86
CA ASN A 601 -4.19 26.91 19.94
C ASN A 601 -3.79 28.21 20.67
N VAL A 602 -2.52 28.62 20.57
CA VAL A 602 -1.99 29.86 21.19
C VAL A 602 -1.77 30.94 20.13
N ARG A 603 -2.28 32.15 20.37
CA ARG A 603 -2.07 33.31 19.49
C ARG A 603 -0.64 33.86 19.65
N LYS A 604 0.15 33.89 18.57
CA LYS A 604 1.55 34.36 18.52
C LYS A 604 1.76 35.34 17.38
N GLN A 605 2.78 36.20 17.53
CA GLN A 605 3.21 37.10 16.46
C GLN A 605 4.02 36.30 15.41
N VAL A 606 3.82 36.61 14.13
CA VAL A 606 4.43 35.86 13.00
C VAL A 606 5.96 36.01 13.00
N GLY A 607 6.49 37.21 13.25
CA GLY A 607 7.93 37.47 13.35
C GLY A 607 8.68 37.52 12.01
N VAL A 608 8.03 37.19 10.90
CA VAL A 608 8.57 37.24 9.52
C VAL A 608 7.57 37.88 8.56
N THR A 609 8.06 38.57 7.52
CA THR A 609 7.21 39.16 6.47
C THR A 609 7.28 38.30 5.21
N LEU A 610 6.12 37.93 4.66
CA LEU A 610 6.00 37.21 3.38
C LEU A 610 5.53 38.17 2.29
N THR A 611 6.38 38.36 1.28
CA THR A 611 6.13 39.22 0.12
C THR A 611 6.25 38.41 -1.17
N THR A 612 5.39 38.67 -2.16
CA THR A 612 5.43 37.99 -3.46
C THR A 612 6.66 38.37 -4.30
N ASN A 613 7.17 37.42 -5.07
CA ASN A 613 8.21 37.60 -6.08
C ASN A 613 8.12 36.46 -7.12
N SER A 614 8.96 36.50 -8.16
CA SER A 614 8.91 35.53 -9.26
C SER A 614 9.31 34.10 -8.87
N THR A 615 9.95 33.88 -7.72
CA THR A 615 10.33 32.54 -7.25
C THR A 615 9.24 31.92 -6.38
N ASN A 616 8.64 32.68 -5.47
CA ASN A 616 7.67 32.19 -4.50
C ASN A 616 6.20 32.40 -4.92
N PHE A 617 5.91 33.16 -5.98
CA PHE A 617 4.55 33.44 -6.42
C PHE A 617 4.40 33.26 -7.94
N LYS A 618 3.66 32.23 -8.36
CA LYS A 618 3.58 31.80 -9.77
C LYS A 618 2.16 31.41 -10.17
N LEU A 619 1.88 31.38 -11.48
CA LEU A 619 0.66 30.76 -12.00
C LEU A 619 0.64 29.27 -11.64
N TYR A 620 -0.51 28.78 -11.19
CA TYR A 620 -0.72 27.39 -10.82
C TYR A 620 -1.41 26.64 -11.96
N ASN A 621 -0.82 25.53 -12.44
CA ASN A 621 -1.30 24.73 -13.58
C ASN A 621 -1.60 25.55 -14.86
N PRO A 622 -0.67 26.36 -15.39
CA PRO A 622 -0.94 27.16 -16.57
C PRO A 622 -1.09 26.31 -17.84
N VAL A 623 -2.11 26.60 -18.66
CA VAL A 623 -2.27 26.06 -20.01
C VAL A 623 -1.92 27.17 -21.00
N ASN A 624 -0.94 26.95 -21.88
CA ASN A 624 -0.43 27.97 -22.81
C ASN A 624 -0.03 29.29 -22.10
N GLY A 625 0.55 29.19 -20.89
CA GLY A 625 0.99 30.35 -20.11
C GLY A 625 -0.13 31.13 -19.40
N LYS A 626 -1.36 30.61 -19.37
CA LYS A 626 -2.53 31.25 -18.74
C LYS A 626 -3.09 30.38 -17.61
N SER A 627 -3.51 30.99 -16.51
CA SER A 627 -4.19 30.29 -15.43
C SER A 627 -5.17 31.21 -14.69
N LYS A 628 -6.23 30.62 -14.14
CA LYS A 628 -7.13 31.26 -13.16
C LYS A 628 -6.61 31.16 -11.73
N SER A 629 -5.49 30.50 -11.51
CA SER A 629 -4.96 30.22 -10.18
C SER A 629 -3.50 30.63 -10.07
N VAL A 630 -3.12 31.03 -8.86
CA VAL A 630 -1.74 31.34 -8.46
C VAL A 630 -1.38 30.53 -7.23
N ALA A 631 -0.10 30.20 -7.09
CA ALA A 631 0.46 29.52 -5.93
C ALA A 631 1.48 30.44 -5.25
N LEU A 632 1.32 30.65 -3.95
CA LEU A 632 2.26 31.34 -3.08
C LEU A 632 2.93 30.35 -2.13
N ASP A 633 4.26 30.24 -2.18
CA ASP A 633 5.04 29.46 -1.23
C ASP A 633 4.93 30.09 0.17
N ILE A 634 4.46 29.29 1.13
CA ILE A 634 4.24 29.69 2.53
C ILE A 634 5.21 28.99 3.49
N SER A 635 6.27 28.36 2.99
CA SER A 635 7.25 27.60 3.79
C SER A 635 7.93 28.44 4.87
N SER A 636 8.17 29.72 4.59
CA SER A 636 8.82 30.66 5.51
C SER A 636 7.98 31.02 6.74
N LEU A 637 6.67 30.76 6.71
CA LEU A 637 5.77 31.03 7.82
C LEU A 637 5.85 29.94 8.90
N PRO A 638 5.84 30.31 10.20
CA PRO A 638 5.67 29.36 11.30
C PRO A 638 4.44 28.47 11.14
N LYS A 639 4.46 27.25 11.72
CA LYS A 639 3.30 26.34 11.68
C LYS A 639 2.13 26.89 12.47
N GLY A 640 0.94 26.81 11.90
CA GLY A 640 -0.29 27.21 12.57
C GLY A 640 -1.36 27.71 11.60
N THR A 641 -2.42 28.27 12.17
CA THR A 641 -3.55 28.83 11.45
C THR A 641 -3.38 30.32 11.28
N TYR A 642 -3.40 30.78 10.03
CA TYR A 642 -3.27 32.18 9.63
C TYR A 642 -4.62 32.71 9.18
N THR A 643 -4.92 33.96 9.56
CA THR A 643 -6.01 34.73 8.95
C THR A 643 -5.40 35.97 8.33
N VAL A 644 -5.40 36.04 7.01
CA VAL A 644 -4.72 37.10 6.24
C VAL A 644 -5.74 37.94 5.49
N THR A 645 -5.56 39.26 5.52
CA THR A 645 -6.34 40.18 4.69
C THR A 645 -5.68 40.26 3.32
N LEU A 646 -6.43 39.91 2.26
CA LEU A 646 -5.89 39.96 0.91
C LEU A 646 -5.80 41.42 0.43
N PRO A 647 -4.66 41.84 -0.15
CA PRO A 647 -4.48 43.22 -0.58
C PRO A 647 -5.24 43.50 -1.90
N THR A 648 -5.68 44.75 -2.04
CA THR A 648 -6.52 45.24 -3.16
C THR A 648 -5.97 46.54 -3.74
N GLY A 649 -6.47 46.96 -4.90
CA GLY A 649 -6.09 48.23 -5.52
C GLY A 649 -4.63 48.23 -6.01
N ALA A 650 -3.85 49.26 -5.66
CA ALA A 650 -2.48 49.42 -6.14
C ALA A 650 -1.52 48.31 -5.64
N THR A 651 -1.88 47.59 -4.58
CA THR A 651 -1.11 46.47 -4.01
C THR A 651 -1.80 45.12 -4.22
N ALA A 652 -2.71 45.00 -5.19
CA ALA A 652 -3.37 43.76 -5.53
C ALA A 652 -2.38 42.61 -5.85
N LEU A 653 -2.67 41.41 -5.35
CA LEU A 653 -1.87 40.20 -5.57
C LEU A 653 -1.79 39.81 -7.05
N VAL A 654 -2.90 39.96 -7.76
CA VAL A 654 -3.02 39.58 -9.16
C VAL A 654 -3.73 40.66 -9.96
N LYS A 655 -3.51 40.63 -11.28
CA LYS A 655 -4.31 41.36 -12.26
C LYS A 655 -4.90 40.39 -13.27
N ASP A 656 -6.03 40.71 -13.89
CA ASP A 656 -6.47 39.96 -15.07
C ASP A 656 -5.58 40.24 -16.30
N LEU A 657 -5.95 39.71 -17.47
CA LEU A 657 -5.23 39.98 -18.73
C LEU A 657 -5.45 41.42 -19.25
N ALA A 658 -6.48 42.11 -18.80
CA ALA A 658 -6.76 43.51 -19.09
C ALA A 658 -6.04 44.47 -18.11
N SER A 659 -5.25 43.94 -17.19
CA SER A 659 -4.52 44.66 -16.14
C SER A 659 -5.40 45.29 -15.05
N ASN A 660 -6.65 44.86 -14.88
CA ASN A 660 -7.43 45.27 -13.70
C ASN A 660 -6.92 44.53 -12.46
N PRO A 661 -6.59 45.24 -11.36
CA PRO A 661 -6.20 44.63 -10.10
C PRO A 661 -7.36 43.87 -9.48
N ASN A 662 -7.09 42.74 -8.82
CA ASN A 662 -8.12 42.01 -8.09
C ASN A 662 -8.90 42.89 -7.12
N ALA A 663 -10.22 42.70 -7.08
CA ALA A 663 -11.13 43.45 -6.21
C ALA A 663 -11.94 42.51 -5.34
N TYR A 664 -11.78 42.66 -4.02
CA TYR A 664 -12.63 42.03 -3.01
C TYR A 664 -13.25 43.13 -2.14
N ALA A 665 -14.23 42.77 -1.31
CA ALA A 665 -14.68 43.67 -0.25
C ALA A 665 -13.49 44.11 0.61
N GLU A 666 -13.42 45.39 0.95
CA GLU A 666 -12.36 45.94 1.81
C GLU A 666 -12.26 45.13 3.11
N GLY A 667 -11.05 44.68 3.46
CA GLY A 667 -10.84 43.81 4.62
C GLY A 667 -11.19 42.34 4.41
N LYS A 668 -11.33 41.85 3.17
CA LYS A 668 -11.56 40.42 2.90
C LYS A 668 -10.42 39.57 3.48
N GLN A 669 -10.77 38.73 4.46
CA GLN A 669 -9.87 37.77 5.07
C GLN A 669 -10.06 36.37 4.48
N ILE A 670 -8.95 35.64 4.39
CA ILE A 670 -8.93 34.19 4.18
C ILE A 670 -8.19 33.53 5.33
N THR A 671 -8.59 32.30 5.66
CA THR A 671 -7.93 31.49 6.67
C THR A 671 -7.28 30.29 5.99
N PHE A 672 -6.02 30.00 6.36
CA PHE A 672 -5.32 28.80 5.91
C PHE A 672 -4.47 28.21 7.03
N VAL A 673 -4.19 26.91 6.94
CA VAL A 673 -3.35 26.20 7.91
C VAL A 673 -2.01 25.89 7.25
N ARG A 674 -0.94 26.35 7.89
CA ARG A 674 0.44 26.00 7.59
C ARG A 674 0.83 24.81 8.48
N GLY A 675 1.05 23.65 7.87
CA GLY A 675 1.41 22.39 8.51
C GLY A 675 2.92 22.12 8.49
N THR A 676 3.32 20.94 8.01
CA THR A 676 4.74 20.55 7.84
C THR A 676 5.11 20.43 6.37
N ASP A 677 6.18 21.12 5.98
CA ASP A 677 6.87 20.81 4.73
C ASP A 677 7.54 19.44 4.86
N SER A 678 7.50 18.67 3.78
CA SER A 678 8.31 17.47 3.66
C SER A 678 9.61 17.88 2.97
N LEU A 679 10.72 17.80 3.69
CA LEU A 679 12.05 18.00 3.11
C LEU A 679 12.30 16.89 2.09
N THR A 680 12.72 17.26 0.88
CA THR A 680 13.05 16.31 -0.22
C THR A 680 14.56 16.13 -0.38
N THR A 681 15.37 16.93 0.31
CA THR A 681 16.84 16.91 0.26
C THR A 681 17.43 16.29 1.53
N LYS A 682 18.54 15.57 1.38
CA LYS A 682 19.25 14.93 2.50
C LYS A 682 19.99 15.98 3.36
N PRO A 683 20.01 15.85 4.70
CA PRO A 683 20.89 16.65 5.53
C PRO A 683 22.36 16.33 5.19
N ALA A 684 23.25 17.31 5.34
CA ALA A 684 24.70 17.15 5.16
C ALA A 684 25.44 17.97 6.21
N LEU A 685 26.73 17.69 6.45
CA LEU A 685 27.58 18.56 7.26
C LEU A 685 27.71 19.93 6.58
N ASP A 686 27.57 21.00 7.35
CA ASP A 686 27.68 22.37 6.85
C ASP A 686 29.15 22.78 6.77
N THR A 687 29.73 22.67 5.57
CA THR A 687 31.14 22.98 5.31
C THR A 687 31.48 24.47 5.45
N ASN A 688 30.48 25.36 5.60
CA ASN A 688 30.72 26.76 5.93
C ASN A 688 31.12 26.96 7.39
N VAL A 689 30.89 25.94 8.24
CA VAL A 689 31.33 25.91 9.64
C VAL A 689 32.59 25.06 9.71
N SER A 690 33.70 25.66 10.16
CA SER A 690 34.99 24.95 10.36
C SER A 690 35.47 24.12 9.15
N THR A 691 35.39 24.61 7.92
CA THR A 691 35.81 23.92 6.65
C THR A 691 35.18 22.55 6.32
N ASN A 692 34.63 21.83 7.30
CA ASN A 692 34.20 20.44 7.20
C ASN A 692 32.91 20.13 8.03
N GLY A 693 32.34 21.13 8.71
CA GLY A 693 31.16 21.02 9.57
C GLY A 693 31.39 20.48 10.98
N VAL A 694 32.65 20.28 11.40
CA VAL A 694 33.05 19.76 12.71
C VAL A 694 33.97 20.75 13.41
N GLU A 695 33.74 20.99 14.70
CA GLU A 695 34.52 21.92 15.51
C GLU A 695 34.91 21.24 16.84
N VAL A 696 36.17 21.39 17.25
CA VAL A 696 36.64 20.97 18.58
C VAL A 696 36.26 22.05 19.58
N VAL A 697 35.35 21.73 20.50
CA VAL A 697 34.91 22.66 21.55
C VAL A 697 35.90 22.64 22.71
N ASP A 698 36.30 21.43 23.12
CA ASP A 698 37.34 21.15 24.09
C ASP A 698 37.87 19.72 23.85
N ASN A 699 38.85 19.26 24.65
CA ASN A 699 39.46 17.93 24.48
C ASN A 699 38.45 16.77 24.60
N ASN A 700 37.28 17.00 25.19
CA ASN A 700 36.26 15.98 25.40
C ASN A 700 35.05 16.13 24.46
N THR A 701 34.94 17.22 23.70
CA THR A 701 33.67 17.55 23.03
C THR A 701 33.89 18.08 21.62
N LEU A 702 33.19 17.47 20.66
CA LEU A 702 33.07 17.96 19.30
C LEU A 702 31.67 18.53 19.04
N ARG A 703 31.59 19.56 18.23
CA ARG A 703 30.34 20.11 17.69
C ARG A 703 30.22 19.82 16.21
N PHE A 704 29.11 19.21 15.82
CA PHE A 704 28.73 18.93 14.43
C PHE A 704 27.62 19.89 14.01
N THR A 705 27.79 20.60 12.89
CA THR A 705 26.75 21.47 12.31
C THR A 705 26.28 20.94 10.97
N PHE A 706 24.97 20.93 10.75
CA PHE A 706 24.33 20.39 9.56
C PHE A 706 23.56 21.45 8.79
N THR A 707 23.43 21.23 7.48
CA THR A 707 22.72 22.11 6.53
C THR A 707 21.20 22.18 6.76
N GLN A 708 20.65 21.28 7.59
CA GLN A 708 19.21 21.16 7.86
C GLN A 708 18.95 20.75 9.31
N ASN A 709 17.73 21.01 9.80
CA ASN A 709 17.26 20.55 11.10
C ASN A 709 17.06 19.03 11.12
N LEU A 710 17.48 18.40 12.22
CA LEU A 710 17.55 16.95 12.36
C LEU A 710 16.47 16.38 13.28
N ASP A 711 16.17 15.10 13.10
CA ASP A 711 15.33 14.34 14.05
C ASP A 711 16.17 13.72 15.18
N ALA A 712 15.51 12.94 16.06
CA ALA A 712 16.16 12.31 17.21
C ALA A 712 17.26 11.29 16.84
N SER A 713 17.36 10.83 15.59
CA SER A 713 18.47 9.97 15.15
C SER A 713 19.83 10.65 15.26
N ALA A 714 19.87 11.99 15.27
CA ALA A 714 21.08 12.77 15.50
C ALA A 714 21.66 12.59 16.91
N LEU A 715 20.90 12.02 17.86
CA LEU A 715 21.33 11.77 19.23
C LEU A 715 21.87 10.34 19.43
N ASN A 716 21.80 9.49 18.41
CA ASN A 716 22.33 8.13 18.48
C ASN A 716 23.85 8.14 18.30
N LEU A 717 24.59 7.78 19.35
CA LEU A 717 26.05 7.72 19.34
C LEU A 717 26.63 6.83 18.24
N SER A 718 25.94 5.76 17.83
CA SER A 718 26.42 4.87 16.78
C SER A 718 26.52 5.54 15.40
N ASN A 719 25.89 6.69 15.24
CA ASN A 719 25.92 7.46 14.00
C ASN A 719 27.20 8.30 13.85
N PHE A 720 28.00 8.40 14.91
CA PHE A 720 29.30 9.08 14.94
C PHE A 720 30.40 8.05 15.19
N ASN A 721 31.35 7.95 14.27
CA ASN A 721 32.53 7.11 14.44
C ASN A 721 33.79 7.97 14.30
N ILE A 722 34.55 8.10 15.39
CA ILE A 722 35.79 8.86 15.45
C ILE A 722 36.94 7.87 15.57
N ASN A 723 37.18 7.10 14.51
CA ASN A 723 38.25 6.09 14.42
C ASN A 723 38.45 5.22 15.67
N GLY A 724 37.34 4.68 16.22
CA GLY A 724 37.37 3.80 17.40
C GLY A 724 37.45 4.50 18.76
N VAL A 725 37.45 5.83 18.83
CA VAL A 725 37.32 6.59 20.09
C VAL A 725 35.92 6.38 20.67
N ALA A 726 35.86 5.93 21.93
CA ALA A 726 34.61 5.71 22.64
C ALA A 726 33.89 7.04 22.94
N LEU A 727 32.57 7.06 22.73
CA LEU A 727 31.71 8.24 22.93
C LEU A 727 30.78 8.01 24.14
N SER A 728 30.48 9.08 24.87
CA SER A 728 29.67 9.02 26.10
C SER A 728 28.31 9.71 25.96
N LYS A 729 28.18 10.72 25.08
CA LYS A 729 26.95 11.52 24.99
C LYS A 729 26.80 12.22 23.64
N ALA A 730 25.57 12.33 23.14
CA ALA A 730 25.21 13.25 22.06
C ALA A 730 23.97 14.06 22.45
N VAL A 731 24.01 15.39 22.27
CA VAL A 731 22.91 16.31 22.58
C VAL A 731 22.79 17.41 21.52
N PHE A 732 21.60 17.96 21.35
CA PHE A 732 21.41 19.18 20.55
C PHE A 732 22.05 20.39 21.25
N ASP A 733 22.68 21.27 20.47
CA ASP A 733 23.37 22.48 20.93
C ASP A 733 22.64 23.75 20.48
N GLY A 734 21.66 24.18 21.28
CA GLY A 734 20.84 25.37 21.03
C GLY A 734 19.85 25.27 19.87
N ALA A 735 20.16 24.49 18.83
CA ALA A 735 19.33 24.24 17.65
C ALA A 735 19.43 22.77 17.18
N THR A 736 18.42 22.29 16.45
CA THR A 736 18.35 20.88 16.01
C THR A 736 19.23 20.54 14.82
N ASN A 737 19.94 21.52 14.25
CA ASN A 737 20.98 21.30 13.25
C ASN A 737 22.40 21.30 13.84
N LYS A 738 22.55 21.39 15.17
CA LYS A 738 23.84 21.38 15.87
C LYS A 738 23.86 20.29 16.93
N ILE A 739 24.89 19.45 16.92
CA ILE A 739 25.05 18.33 17.85
C ILE A 739 26.37 18.44 18.58
N LEU A 740 26.35 18.43 19.91
CA LEU A 740 27.53 18.20 20.74
C LEU A 740 27.68 16.71 21.00
N VAL A 741 28.82 16.15 20.62
CA VAL A 741 29.22 14.76 20.87
C VAL A 741 30.38 14.77 21.84
N THR A 742 30.19 14.13 22.99
CA THR A 742 31.18 14.03 24.06
C THR A 742 31.88 12.68 24.00
N LEU A 743 33.21 12.69 24.04
CA LEU A 743 34.08 11.53 24.14
C LEU A 743 33.92 10.91 25.54
N ALA A 744 34.20 9.61 25.68
CA ALA A 744 34.38 9.04 27.01
C ALA A 744 35.71 9.56 27.63
N PRO A 745 35.78 9.74 28.96
CA PRO A 745 37.01 10.20 29.61
C PRO A 745 38.20 9.28 29.27
N GLY A 746 39.32 9.87 28.82
CA GLY A 746 40.53 9.13 28.43
C GLY A 746 40.40 8.22 27.21
N ALA A 747 39.33 8.34 26.42
CA ALA A 747 39.11 7.50 25.23
C ALA A 747 40.01 7.88 24.04
N ASN A 748 40.43 9.14 23.94
CA ASN A 748 41.41 9.60 22.97
C ASN A 748 42.79 9.68 23.63
N THR A 749 43.69 8.76 23.29
CA THR A 749 45.01 8.64 23.93
C THR A 749 46.13 9.33 23.17
N TRP A 750 45.83 10.07 22.09
CA TRP A 750 46.87 10.76 21.30
C TRP A 750 46.34 12.04 20.63
N THR A 751 47.26 12.99 20.45
CA THR A 751 46.98 14.28 19.79
C THR A 751 47.27 14.19 18.29
N GLY A 752 46.33 14.59 17.46
CA GLY A 752 46.48 14.68 16.01
C GLY A 752 45.18 14.50 15.22
N THR A 753 45.32 14.29 13.91
CA THR A 753 44.19 14.24 12.97
C THR A 753 43.45 12.91 13.02
N HIS A 754 42.18 12.95 13.40
CA HIS A 754 41.29 11.81 13.46
C HIS A 754 40.35 11.77 12.26
N VAL A 755 40.08 10.57 11.76
CA VAL A 755 39.04 10.34 10.74
C VAL A 755 37.68 10.23 11.43
N ILE A 756 36.73 11.01 10.95
CA ILE A 756 35.37 11.09 11.48
C ILE A 756 34.41 10.63 10.39
N THR A 757 33.60 9.62 10.68
CA THR A 757 32.52 9.16 9.80
C THR A 757 31.17 9.41 10.48
N VAL A 758 30.28 10.10 9.76
CA VAL A 758 28.93 10.40 10.21
C VAL A 758 27.94 9.78 9.23
N SER A 759 26.93 9.07 9.73
CA SER A 759 25.96 8.36 8.90
C SER A 759 24.60 8.23 9.58
N ASN A 760 23.56 7.90 8.82
CA ASN A 760 22.24 7.52 9.33
C ASN A 760 21.51 8.59 10.18
N ILE A 761 22.02 9.83 10.21
CA ILE A 761 21.33 10.97 10.78
C ILE A 761 20.27 11.44 9.78
N LYS A 762 19.05 11.62 10.26
CA LYS A 762 17.89 12.00 9.46
C LYS A 762 17.49 13.43 9.73
N ASN A 763 16.94 14.08 8.70
CA ASN A 763 16.25 15.34 8.90
C ASN A 763 14.88 15.09 9.57
N VAL A 764 14.20 16.15 9.96
CA VAL A 764 12.85 16.08 10.56
C VAL A 764 11.79 15.41 9.67
N SER A 765 12.07 15.18 8.38
CA SER A 765 11.20 14.45 7.44
C SER A 765 11.57 12.97 7.27
N GLY A 766 12.54 12.46 8.05
CA GLY A 766 12.95 11.06 8.06
C GLY A 766 13.91 10.66 6.93
N ILE A 767 14.38 11.61 6.12
CA ILE A 767 15.37 11.36 5.08
C ILE A 767 16.77 11.36 5.70
N ALA A 768 17.49 10.24 5.55
CA ALA A 768 18.86 10.09 6.05
C ALA A 768 19.89 10.84 5.20
N MET A 769 20.93 11.39 5.84
CA MET A 769 22.13 11.89 5.18
C MET A 769 22.85 10.78 4.41
N ASP A 770 23.61 11.18 3.40
CA ASP A 770 24.66 10.32 2.87
C ASP A 770 25.76 10.13 3.92
N THR A 771 26.44 8.99 3.90
CA THR A 771 27.59 8.76 4.78
C THR A 771 28.71 9.70 4.36
N VAL A 772 29.18 10.51 5.31
CA VAL A 772 30.27 11.46 5.10
C VAL A 772 31.45 11.04 5.95
N THR A 773 32.64 11.04 5.34
CA THR A 773 33.91 10.88 6.03
C THR A 773 34.71 12.16 5.90
N THR A 774 35.18 12.69 7.02
CA THR A 774 36.00 13.89 7.13
C THR A 774 37.13 13.67 8.13
N THR A 775 37.95 14.68 8.38
CA THR A 775 39.01 14.64 9.38
C THR A 775 39.00 15.88 10.25
N GLU A 776 39.30 15.73 11.54
CA GLU A 776 39.48 16.85 12.47
C GLU A 776 40.69 16.61 13.38
N SER A 777 41.43 17.67 13.74
CA SER A 777 42.59 17.54 14.63
C SER A 777 42.19 17.74 16.08
N MET A 778 42.42 16.73 16.91
CA MET A 778 42.03 16.71 18.32
C MET A 778 43.25 16.53 19.22
N ASN A 779 43.19 17.07 20.44
CA ASN A 779 44.12 16.73 21.52
C ASN A 779 43.67 15.46 22.24
N GLU A 780 44.62 14.74 22.83
CA GLU A 780 44.32 13.63 23.74
C GLU A 780 43.48 14.11 24.95
N ASN A 781 42.66 13.22 25.53
CA ASN A 781 41.74 13.53 26.62
C ASN A 781 41.93 12.66 27.89
N VAL A 782 43.13 12.12 28.06
CA VAL A 782 43.59 11.38 29.24
C VAL A 782 43.92 12.38 30.34
N ALA A 783 43.12 12.37 31.41
CA ALA A 783 43.42 13.19 32.57
C ALA A 783 44.68 12.65 33.28
N PRO A 784 45.66 13.51 33.63
CA PRO A 784 46.81 13.04 34.39
C PRO A 784 46.38 12.55 35.77
N THR A 785 47.02 11.48 36.24
CA THR A 785 46.90 10.98 37.60
C THR A 785 48.18 11.29 38.36
N PHE A 786 48.22 11.06 39.68
CA PHE A 786 49.45 11.24 40.44
C PHE A 786 49.58 10.24 41.59
N THR A 787 50.82 10.03 42.02
CA THR A 787 51.15 9.33 43.26
C THR A 787 51.82 10.29 44.23
N ALA A 788 51.71 10.00 45.54
CA ALA A 788 52.29 10.83 46.59
C ALA A 788 53.11 9.98 47.57
N THR A 789 54.27 10.49 48.00
CA THR A 789 55.16 9.81 48.97
C THR A 789 55.72 10.82 49.95
N LEU A 790 55.66 10.52 51.25
CA LEU A 790 56.26 11.32 52.30
C LEU A 790 57.79 11.10 52.27
N THR A 791 58.56 12.13 51.98
CA THR A 791 60.03 12.03 51.84
C THR A 791 60.80 12.58 53.05
N SER A 792 60.14 13.42 53.85
CA SER A 792 60.59 13.85 55.17
C SER A 792 59.37 14.10 56.05
N ALA A 793 59.56 14.38 57.34
CA ALA A 793 58.45 14.67 58.25
C ALA A 793 57.51 15.78 57.75
N ASP A 794 57.95 16.68 56.86
CA ASP A 794 57.17 17.81 56.38
C ASP A 794 57.20 18.02 54.85
N VAL A 795 57.67 17.04 54.07
CA VAL A 795 57.72 17.11 52.60
C VAL A 795 57.06 15.89 51.96
N ILE A 796 56.13 16.13 51.02
CA ILE A 796 55.50 15.10 50.20
C ILE A 796 55.96 15.27 48.75
N LYS A 797 56.57 14.24 48.17
CA LYS A 797 56.81 14.13 46.73
C LYS A 797 55.51 13.76 46.03
N VAL A 798 55.15 14.51 44.99
CA VAL A 798 54.03 14.21 44.08
C VAL A 798 54.62 13.90 42.70
N THR A 799 54.23 12.78 42.11
CA THR A 799 54.66 12.36 40.77
C THR A 799 53.44 12.14 39.90
N PHE A 800 53.31 12.94 38.85
CA PHE A 800 52.22 12.88 37.89
C PHE A 800 52.49 11.81 36.82
N SER A 801 51.43 11.22 36.27
CA SER A 801 51.53 10.31 35.11
C SER A 801 52.09 11.05 33.90
N GLU A 802 51.70 12.33 33.75
CA GLU A 802 52.11 13.23 32.67
C GLU A 802 52.54 14.61 33.23
N PRO A 803 53.38 15.35 32.50
CA PRO A 803 53.85 16.66 32.96
C PRO A 803 52.69 17.67 33.10
N VAL A 804 52.71 18.46 34.16
CA VAL A 804 51.71 19.51 34.41
C VAL A 804 52.29 20.91 34.19
N ALA A 805 51.43 21.85 33.79
CA ALA A 805 51.74 23.20 33.39
C ALA A 805 52.24 24.06 34.56
N HIS A 806 53.36 24.74 34.36
CA HIS A 806 53.89 25.75 35.28
C HIS A 806 52.82 26.74 35.75
N SER A 807 52.00 27.28 34.85
CA SER A 807 50.99 28.31 35.14
C SER A 807 49.94 27.88 36.17
N THR A 808 49.64 26.58 36.24
CA THR A 808 48.71 26.01 37.23
C THR A 808 49.39 25.61 38.53
N LEU A 809 50.68 25.27 38.48
CA LEU A 809 51.50 24.95 39.65
C LEU A 809 51.99 26.19 40.42
N SER A 810 52.40 27.25 39.73
CA SER A 810 52.90 28.47 40.36
C SER A 810 51.83 29.22 41.16
N ASN A 811 50.56 29.00 40.81
CA ASN A 811 49.38 29.48 41.53
C ASN A 811 48.74 28.42 42.45
N ALA A 812 49.37 27.26 42.62
CA ALA A 812 48.72 26.14 43.31
C ALA A 812 48.40 26.41 44.79
N ILE A 813 49.18 27.26 45.45
CA ILE A 813 48.93 27.64 46.85
C ILE A 813 47.79 28.64 46.95
N THR A 814 47.83 29.73 46.17
CA THR A 814 46.77 30.76 46.17
C THR A 814 45.44 30.22 45.63
N GLY A 815 45.50 29.24 44.72
CA GLY A 815 44.34 28.53 44.18
C GLY A 815 43.85 27.36 45.01
N ASN A 816 44.52 26.99 46.11
CA ASN A 816 44.23 25.78 46.91
C ASN A 816 44.17 24.49 46.06
N ASN A 817 45.03 24.39 45.05
CA ASN A 817 45.05 23.28 44.09
C ASN A 817 45.55 21.97 44.72
N PHE A 818 46.12 21.99 45.92
CA PHE A 818 46.46 20.79 46.70
C PHE A 818 45.79 20.83 48.06
N THR A 819 45.13 19.73 48.43
CA THR A 819 44.61 19.51 49.79
C THR A 819 45.27 18.31 50.41
N VAL A 820 46.01 18.52 51.51
CA VAL A 820 46.67 17.47 52.28
C VAL A 820 45.95 17.30 53.62
N LYS A 821 45.62 16.06 53.98
CA LYS A 821 45.04 15.73 55.29
C LYS A 821 45.89 14.69 56.02
N VAL A 822 46.08 14.88 57.32
CA VAL A 822 46.70 13.93 58.24
C VAL A 822 45.65 13.54 59.27
N ASP A 823 45.35 12.25 59.38
CA ASP A 823 44.24 11.73 60.22
C ASP A 823 42.90 12.44 59.93
N GLY A 824 42.64 12.76 58.66
CA GLY A 824 41.44 13.48 58.22
C GLY A 824 41.43 14.99 58.48
N THR A 825 42.43 15.53 59.19
CA THR A 825 42.56 16.96 59.49
C THR A 825 43.43 17.66 58.44
N LEU A 826 43.02 18.84 57.98
CA LEU A 826 43.76 19.63 57.00
C LEU A 826 45.16 20.01 57.52
N ASN A 827 46.19 19.70 56.74
CA ASN A 827 47.56 20.20 56.94
C ASN A 827 47.91 21.10 55.76
N ASN A 828 48.08 22.39 56.02
CA ASN A 828 48.24 23.39 54.96
C ASN A 828 49.54 23.15 54.19
N VAL A 829 49.49 23.25 52.87
CA VAL A 829 50.67 23.28 52.01
C VAL A 829 51.20 24.71 51.98
N THR A 830 52.46 24.90 52.36
CA THR A 830 53.11 26.22 52.43
C THR A 830 53.87 26.59 51.17
N GLY A 831 54.17 25.61 50.31
CA GLY A 831 54.82 25.84 49.03
C GLY A 831 54.91 24.59 48.16
N VAL A 832 55.10 24.80 46.86
CA VAL A 832 55.39 23.77 45.85
C VAL A 832 56.80 23.99 45.32
N TYR A 833 57.62 22.94 45.33
CA TYR A 833 59.05 22.98 45.09
C TYR A 833 59.47 21.98 44.01
N THR A 834 60.62 22.23 43.39
CA THR A 834 61.17 21.39 42.32
C THR A 834 62.24 20.41 42.81
N ASP A 835 62.77 20.61 44.02
CA ASP A 835 63.79 19.76 44.65
C ASP A 835 63.29 19.06 45.91
N SER A 836 63.87 17.90 46.22
CA SER A 836 63.47 17.05 47.35
C SER A 836 63.76 17.64 48.73
N ALA A 837 64.62 18.67 48.83
CA ALA A 837 64.85 19.39 50.08
C ALA A 837 63.80 20.51 50.30
N ALA A 838 62.91 20.74 49.33
CA ALA A 838 61.92 21.81 49.32
C ALA A 838 62.53 23.19 49.55
N THR A 839 63.58 23.51 48.77
CA THR A 839 64.35 24.77 48.88
C THR A 839 64.20 25.69 47.66
N THR A 840 63.90 25.12 46.50
CA THR A 840 63.74 25.79 45.21
C THR A 840 62.24 25.77 44.84
N PRO A 841 61.51 26.87 45.09
CA PRO A 841 60.09 26.92 44.77
C PRO A 841 59.87 26.85 43.25
N VAL A 842 58.72 26.32 42.83
CA VAL A 842 58.25 26.54 41.46
C VAL A 842 58.18 28.04 41.24
N SER A 843 58.90 28.54 40.23
CA SER A 843 59.00 29.98 39.96
C SER A 843 57.62 30.63 39.80
N ALA A 844 57.48 31.92 40.12
CA ALA A 844 56.25 32.66 39.83
C ALA A 844 56.08 32.93 38.32
N THR A 845 57.17 32.86 37.55
CA THR A 845 57.21 33.07 36.11
C THR A 845 57.95 31.92 35.42
N GLY A 846 57.44 31.47 34.27
CA GLY A 846 58.03 30.37 33.53
C GLY A 846 57.01 29.65 32.64
N ASN A 847 57.52 28.71 31.85
CA ASN A 847 56.71 27.83 31.00
C ASN A 847 57.31 26.42 31.00
N THR A 848 57.63 25.88 32.17
CA THR A 848 58.23 24.54 32.32
C THR A 848 57.14 23.51 32.62
N GLY A 849 57.15 22.36 31.95
CA GLY A 849 56.32 21.22 32.33
C GLY A 849 56.99 20.43 33.44
N TYR A 850 56.23 20.05 34.48
CA TYR A 850 56.77 19.33 35.63
C TYR A 850 56.10 17.96 35.78
N LYS A 851 56.89 16.89 35.79
CA LYS A 851 56.38 15.54 36.10
C LYS A 851 56.42 15.23 37.60
N THR A 852 57.32 15.88 38.34
CA THR A 852 57.46 15.73 39.78
C THR A 852 57.54 17.10 40.45
N VAL A 853 56.82 17.25 41.57
CA VAL A 853 56.93 18.39 42.48
C VAL A 853 56.96 17.93 43.92
N TYR A 854 57.38 18.80 44.83
CA TYR A 854 57.46 18.53 46.26
C TYR A 854 56.60 19.55 47.02
N LEU A 855 55.70 19.07 47.86
CA LEU A 855 54.82 19.89 48.70
C LEU A 855 55.43 20.04 50.09
N LYS A 856 55.59 21.27 50.58
CA LYS A 856 56.00 21.53 51.96
C LYS A 856 54.76 21.70 52.85
N LEU A 857 54.73 21.00 53.98
CA LEU A 857 53.63 21.06 54.95
C LEU A 857 53.91 22.13 56.02
N ALA A 858 52.85 22.78 56.51
CA ALA A 858 52.93 23.76 57.59
C ALA A 858 53.31 23.11 58.94
N THR A 859 52.88 21.87 59.16
CA THR A 859 53.18 21.10 60.38
C THR A 859 53.80 19.76 60.03
N PRO A 860 54.95 19.36 60.64
CA PRO A 860 55.52 18.04 60.44
C PRO A 860 54.57 16.93 60.90
N VAL A 861 54.51 15.85 60.13
CA VAL A 861 53.85 14.59 60.47
C VAL A 861 54.66 13.91 61.59
N THR A 862 54.03 13.71 62.74
CA THR A 862 54.67 13.11 63.93
C THR A 862 54.22 11.67 64.20
N ASP A 863 53.15 11.21 63.55
CA ASP A 863 52.60 9.86 63.71
C ASP A 863 52.35 9.20 62.34
N LEU A 864 53.27 8.30 61.97
CA LEU A 864 53.19 7.52 60.73
C LEU A 864 52.17 6.37 60.80
N THR A 865 51.46 6.16 61.90
CA THR A 865 50.34 5.19 61.93
C THR A 865 49.07 5.79 61.35
N LYS A 866 48.92 7.12 61.36
CA LYS A 866 47.75 7.83 60.84
C LYS A 866 47.72 7.88 59.30
N PRO A 867 46.53 7.87 58.66
CA PRO A 867 46.43 8.02 57.22
C PRO A 867 46.82 9.45 56.79
N ILE A 868 47.53 9.56 55.68
CA ILE A 868 47.87 10.82 55.04
C ILE A 868 47.34 10.76 53.62
N THR A 869 46.59 11.78 53.19
CA THR A 869 45.96 11.82 51.86
C THR A 869 46.23 13.14 51.17
N VAL A 870 46.43 13.10 49.85
CA VAL A 870 46.58 14.27 48.97
C VAL A 870 45.50 14.21 47.90
N SER A 871 44.88 15.35 47.61
CA SER A 871 44.08 15.55 46.40
C SER A 871 44.60 16.77 45.65
N ALA A 872 44.47 16.75 44.33
CA ALA A 872 44.86 17.84 43.45
C ALA A 872 43.69 18.28 42.58
N THR A 873 43.57 19.57 42.29
CA THR A 873 42.54 20.15 41.41
C THR A 873 43.11 21.30 40.59
N ASN A 874 42.48 21.63 39.46
CA ASN A 874 42.85 22.77 38.58
C ASN A 874 44.30 22.76 38.06
N LEU A 875 45.00 21.63 38.11
CA LEU A 875 46.30 21.45 37.50
C LEU A 875 46.10 20.94 36.07
N VAL A 876 46.67 21.61 35.08
CA VAL A 876 46.49 21.26 33.66
C VAL A 876 47.76 20.64 33.11
N ASP A 877 47.65 19.68 32.22
CA ASP A 877 48.77 19.00 31.58
C ASP A 877 49.43 19.77 30.42
N VAL A 878 50.62 19.31 30.06
CA VAL A 878 51.40 19.81 28.93
C VAL A 878 52.11 18.66 28.22
N SER A 879 52.46 18.88 26.96
CA SER A 879 52.95 17.82 26.06
C SER A 879 54.31 17.22 26.43
N ALA A 880 55.11 17.88 27.26
CA ALA A 880 56.44 17.41 27.65
C ALA A 880 56.93 18.00 28.99
N GLU A 881 57.86 17.30 29.64
CA GLU A 881 58.61 17.81 30.79
C GLU A 881 59.74 18.73 30.30
N GLY A 882 60.03 19.81 31.04
CA GLY A 882 61.08 20.76 30.68
C GLY A 882 60.55 22.02 29.99
N ALA A 883 61.42 22.76 29.31
CA ALA A 883 61.14 24.12 28.87
C ALA A 883 60.20 24.20 27.66
N SER A 884 59.20 25.08 27.76
CA SER A 884 58.26 25.48 26.71
C SER A 884 57.39 24.36 26.09
N PRO A 885 56.71 23.53 26.89
CA PRO A 885 55.78 22.56 26.35
C PRO A 885 54.47 23.23 25.92
N THR A 886 53.72 22.58 25.04
CA THR A 886 52.38 23.03 24.63
C THR A 886 51.35 22.56 25.63
N VAL A 887 50.40 23.41 25.98
CA VAL A 887 49.25 23.02 26.83
C VAL A 887 48.43 21.99 26.07
N VAL A 888 48.17 20.84 26.70
CA VAL A 888 47.30 19.82 26.13
C VAL A 888 45.86 20.08 26.56
N GLY A 889 45.65 20.42 27.84
CA GLY A 889 44.41 21.02 28.34
C GLY A 889 43.60 20.12 29.29
N ASN A 890 44.07 18.91 29.59
CA ASN A 890 43.40 18.01 30.54
C ASN A 890 43.76 18.38 31.97
N THR A 891 42.76 18.36 32.85
CA THR A 891 42.98 18.64 34.27
C THR A 891 43.32 17.36 35.02
N VAL A 892 44.30 17.41 35.91
CA VAL A 892 44.67 16.30 36.81
C VAL A 892 43.42 15.77 37.52
N SER A 893 43.31 14.45 37.59
CA SER A 893 42.21 13.78 38.28
C SER A 893 42.05 14.30 39.70
N SER A 894 40.79 14.58 40.11
CA SER A 894 40.44 15.03 41.45
C SER A 894 40.49 13.94 42.52
N ASP A 895 41.09 12.79 42.20
CA ASP A 895 41.18 11.64 43.11
C ASP A 895 41.94 11.97 44.39
N VAL A 896 41.49 11.35 45.49
CA VAL A 896 42.19 11.38 46.77
C VAL A 896 43.16 10.20 46.80
N VAL A 897 44.45 10.51 46.82
CA VAL A 897 45.53 9.52 46.80
C VAL A 897 46.11 9.37 48.21
N ASN A 898 46.31 8.13 48.64
CA ASN A 898 47.04 7.84 49.88
C ASN A 898 48.53 8.12 49.70
N VAL A 899 49.13 8.81 50.66
CA VAL A 899 50.57 9.09 50.65
C VAL A 899 51.33 7.87 51.17
N ALA A 900 52.21 7.32 50.34
CA ALA A 900 53.14 6.27 50.75
C ALA A 900 54.13 6.82 51.80
N LYS A 901 54.45 6.02 52.82
CA LYS A 901 55.24 6.41 54.00
C LYS A 901 56.67 5.88 53.93
#